data_AF-A0A933U995-F1
#
_entry.id   AF-A0A933U995-F1
#
_cell.length_a   1.000
_cell.length_b   1.000
_cell.length_c   1.000
_cell.angle_alpha   90.00
_cell.angle_beta   90.00
_cell.angle_gamma   90.00
#
_symmetry.space_group_name_H-M   'P 1'
#
loop_
_entity.id
_entity.type
_entity.pdbx_description
1 polymer ?
#
loop_
_entity_poly.entity_id
_entity_poly.type
_entity_poly.pdbx_seq_one_letter_code
_entity_poly.pdbx_strand_id
1 'polypeptide(L)'
;MTLRPLTPQDLKDYSLAGKQIANGLNTVGVGQPAYLDALINIAIAPSNIVSVTWILTNQPIGSLATLTDSPLGANVPPYNMADRLTLQVAGRAMLRPDAVGQYTVLATITTSTNGTTNLTTQITAANYMGLNVCALCHSGGLIASNIYEPWSHTLHAEAFKDAINGVSTDHFGKNCISCHTVGYDTNALANNGGFDDLWASTGWLFPTNFNTNNFASMPAALRNVANIQCENCHGPGSEHATSLGAKSLISKSLGVGDCAQCHDSLSHHYKTAEWKNSRHAVATRSPSGAGREACIRCHTARGFVDFVATGNPLGSNTVFEAITCAACHDPHETTNPHQLRSAPLYTLPEGTTVTNAGLGALCMQCHHSRNGSASNNVVNYQRNQPTWAGGVSFGPHDSTAGEMVEGVGGIEYGKFIPSGTHNATIPNVCVGCHMQPVASTDPAFTKAGGHSFNMAYSVITNGVTNHVAKVDVCVKCHGHIEDFDMVRKDYNGDGMIEGIQTEVQKLLDRLSTLLPNSTYRADGNYVADGLVKSIGRTSVKTNWPTKFLNAAWNHMFINVEGSRGIHNAPYAVGLLKASIADLTGDSNDDGLPDAWQIQYFGSATAAGAAPNATPAGDVYPNWLKYALGLNPMVPGITTTNGLSVGVVWADGKKLVNPYGATNTVYIFSAAEVAFNTEVGKSYQVQAISAFTGEWKNVGAPIVGTGNAASFVTPTRNDVQQFYRVVATP
;
A
#
# COMPACT_ATOMS: atom_id res chain seq x y z
N MET A 1 -10.08 -24.36 12.97
CA MET A 1 -11.27 -23.91 13.72
C MET A 1 -10.87 -22.62 14.42
N THR A 2 -11.76 -21.64 14.47
CA THR A 2 -11.50 -20.35 15.13
C THR A 2 -12.66 -20.00 16.05
N LEU A 3 -12.34 -19.31 17.15
CA LEU A 3 -13.35 -18.63 17.95
C LEU A 3 -13.65 -17.30 17.27
N ARG A 4 -14.89 -17.16 16.80
CA ARG A 4 -15.33 -16.00 16.04
C ARG A 4 -15.72 -14.88 17.01
N PRO A 5 -15.07 -13.71 16.95
CA PRO A 5 -15.59 -12.49 17.58
C PRO A 5 -16.98 -12.17 17.04
N LEU A 6 -17.84 -11.48 17.77
CA LEU A 6 -19.10 -10.93 17.26
C LEU A 6 -19.22 -9.49 17.79
N THR A 7 -19.08 -8.52 16.90
CA THR A 7 -18.97 -7.10 17.26
C THR A 7 -20.33 -6.39 17.22
N PRO A 8 -20.48 -5.22 17.86
CA PRO A 8 -21.70 -4.42 17.73
C PRO A 8 -22.07 -4.11 16.27
N GLN A 9 -21.07 -3.83 15.42
CA GLN A 9 -21.31 -3.60 14.00
C GLN A 9 -21.72 -4.88 13.25
N ASP A 10 -21.13 -6.04 13.55
CA ASP A 10 -21.57 -7.31 12.97
C ASP A 10 -23.04 -7.62 13.32
N LEU A 11 -23.49 -7.30 14.55
CA LEU A 11 -24.88 -7.48 14.94
C LEU A 11 -25.84 -6.67 14.04
N LYS A 12 -25.43 -5.46 13.66
CA LYS A 12 -26.17 -4.58 12.77
C LYS A 12 -26.10 -5.04 11.31
N ASP A 13 -24.89 -5.30 10.81
CA ASP A 13 -24.65 -5.64 9.40
C ASP A 13 -25.30 -6.95 8.98
N TYR A 14 -25.42 -7.90 9.91
CA TYR A 14 -25.97 -9.23 9.64
C TYR A 14 -27.35 -9.48 10.28
N SER A 15 -28.01 -8.43 10.78
CA SER A 15 -29.36 -8.50 11.38
C SER A 15 -29.47 -9.52 12.54
N LEU A 16 -28.46 -9.58 13.39
CA LEU A 16 -28.36 -10.52 14.52
C LEU A 16 -28.85 -9.90 15.83
N ALA A 17 -29.98 -9.18 15.79
CA ALA A 17 -30.51 -8.50 16.97
C ALA A 17 -30.71 -9.48 18.15
N GLY A 18 -30.30 -9.04 19.35
CA GLY A 18 -30.42 -9.83 20.59
C GLY A 18 -29.38 -10.94 20.76
N LYS A 19 -28.39 -11.07 19.87
CA LYS A 19 -27.24 -11.97 20.10
C LYS A 19 -26.18 -11.23 20.93
N GLN A 20 -25.51 -11.97 21.82
CA GLN A 20 -24.46 -11.44 22.69
C GLN A 20 -23.18 -11.23 21.90
N ILE A 21 -22.48 -10.14 22.17
CA ILE A 21 -21.15 -9.89 21.59
C ILE A 21 -20.13 -10.92 22.08
N ALA A 22 -19.07 -11.10 21.32
CA ALA A 22 -17.93 -11.93 21.69
C ALA A 22 -16.63 -11.30 21.18
N ASN A 23 -15.54 -11.43 21.92
CA ASN A 23 -14.22 -10.94 21.54
C ASN A 23 -13.40 -11.95 20.72
N GLY A 24 -13.82 -13.23 20.69
CA GLY A 24 -13.12 -14.32 20.01
C GLY A 24 -11.94 -14.90 20.81
N LEU A 25 -11.85 -14.57 22.09
CA LEU A 25 -10.86 -15.14 23.00
C LEU A 25 -11.19 -16.58 23.37
N ASN A 26 -10.15 -17.37 23.68
CA ASN A 26 -10.31 -18.73 24.17
C ASN A 26 -10.52 -18.82 25.69
N THR A 27 -10.55 -17.70 26.39
CA THR A 27 -11.02 -17.59 27.77
C THR A 27 -12.33 -16.82 27.81
N VAL A 28 -13.39 -17.49 28.24
CA VAL A 28 -14.78 -17.06 28.07
C VAL A 28 -15.48 -17.04 29.43
N GLY A 29 -16.34 -16.05 29.67
CA GLY A 29 -17.16 -15.98 30.87
C GLY A 29 -18.05 -17.22 30.99
N VAL A 30 -18.16 -17.79 32.19
CA VAL A 30 -19.22 -18.78 32.46
C VAL A 30 -20.56 -18.16 32.07
N GLY A 31 -21.35 -18.91 31.31
CA GLY A 31 -22.63 -18.47 30.78
C GLY A 31 -22.55 -17.52 29.59
N GLN A 32 -21.38 -17.13 29.08
CA GLN A 32 -21.24 -16.34 27.84
C GLN A 32 -21.03 -17.25 26.62
N PRO A 33 -21.45 -16.84 25.40
CA PRO A 33 -21.29 -17.69 24.22
C PRO A 33 -19.88 -17.62 23.62
N ALA A 34 -19.34 -18.78 23.27
CA ALA A 34 -18.23 -18.94 22.35
C ALA A 34 -18.76 -19.35 20.97
N TYR A 35 -18.68 -18.45 20.00
CA TYR A 35 -19.04 -18.74 18.60
C TYR A 35 -17.87 -19.40 17.88
N LEU A 36 -18.12 -20.52 17.20
CA LEU A 36 -17.09 -21.35 16.58
C LEU A 36 -17.31 -21.44 15.07
N ASP A 37 -16.26 -21.15 14.31
CA ASP A 37 -16.21 -21.35 12.87
C ASP A 37 -15.24 -22.49 12.53
N ALA A 38 -15.74 -23.52 11.85
CA ALA A 38 -14.91 -24.49 11.15
C ALA A 38 -14.61 -23.94 9.75
N LEU A 39 -13.39 -23.44 9.54
CA LEU A 39 -12.95 -22.89 8.26
C LEU A 39 -12.30 -23.96 7.40
N ILE A 40 -12.54 -23.90 6.09
CA ILE A 40 -11.98 -24.80 5.08
C ILE A 40 -11.44 -23.97 3.89
N ASN A 41 -10.49 -24.53 3.15
CA ASN A 41 -9.97 -23.90 1.93
C ASN A 41 -11.12 -23.57 0.95
N ILE A 42 -11.14 -22.32 0.46
CA ILE A 42 -12.18 -21.81 -0.44
C ILE A 42 -12.19 -22.53 -1.80
N ALA A 43 -11.10 -23.19 -2.19
CA ALA A 43 -11.02 -24.01 -3.40
C ALA A 43 -11.89 -25.28 -3.35
N ILE A 44 -12.32 -25.72 -2.17
CA ILE A 44 -13.24 -26.85 -2.03
C ILE A 44 -14.66 -26.32 -2.25
N ALA A 45 -15.35 -26.75 -3.29
CA ALA A 45 -16.72 -26.30 -3.56
C ALA A 45 -17.64 -26.60 -2.35
N PRO A 46 -18.56 -25.69 -1.96
CA PRO A 46 -19.50 -25.94 -0.86
C PRO A 46 -20.29 -27.25 -1.02
N SER A 47 -20.61 -27.64 -2.25
CA SER A 47 -21.29 -28.91 -2.58
C SER A 47 -20.47 -30.17 -2.23
N ASN A 48 -19.16 -30.03 -2.04
CA ASN A 48 -18.27 -31.14 -1.69
C ASN A 48 -18.09 -31.29 -0.18
N ILE A 49 -18.63 -30.37 0.62
CA ILE A 49 -18.64 -30.47 2.08
C ILE A 49 -19.81 -31.37 2.46
N VAL A 50 -19.50 -32.62 2.83
CA VAL A 50 -20.50 -33.66 3.11
C VAL A 50 -21.11 -33.46 4.50
N SER A 51 -20.26 -33.18 5.49
CA SER A 51 -20.70 -32.92 6.86
C SER A 51 -19.65 -32.17 7.67
N VAL A 52 -20.12 -31.44 8.68
CA VAL A 52 -19.30 -30.95 9.78
C VAL A 52 -19.95 -31.39 11.08
N THR A 53 -19.35 -32.35 11.77
CA THR A 53 -19.85 -32.82 13.06
C THR A 53 -19.08 -32.18 14.21
N TRP A 54 -19.78 -31.86 15.29
CA TRP A 54 -19.24 -31.14 16.43
C TRP A 54 -19.42 -31.98 17.68
N ILE A 55 -18.35 -32.15 18.45
CA ILE A 55 -18.35 -32.96 19.68
C ILE A 55 -17.61 -32.19 20.76
N LEU A 56 -18.21 -32.14 21.95
CA LEU A 56 -17.53 -31.71 23.15
C LEU A 56 -16.81 -32.92 23.75
N THR A 57 -15.49 -32.98 23.60
CA THR A 57 -14.68 -34.15 23.98
C THR A 57 -14.14 -34.07 25.41
N ASN A 58 -14.13 -32.87 25.99
CA ASN A 58 -13.80 -32.64 27.39
C ASN A 58 -14.66 -31.51 27.94
N GLN A 59 -15.12 -31.66 29.18
CA GLN A 59 -15.80 -30.61 29.94
C GLN A 59 -15.53 -30.79 31.44
N PRO A 60 -15.65 -29.72 32.25
CA PRO A 60 -15.51 -29.81 33.71
C PRO A 60 -16.48 -30.81 34.35
N ILE A 61 -16.09 -31.38 35.49
CA ILE A 61 -16.96 -32.29 36.26
C ILE A 61 -18.22 -31.54 36.67
N GLY A 62 -19.39 -32.09 36.35
CA GLY A 62 -20.69 -31.50 36.66
C GLY A 62 -21.22 -30.51 35.61
N SER A 63 -20.43 -30.17 34.57
CA SER A 63 -20.91 -29.43 33.41
C SER A 63 -22.01 -30.19 32.67
N LEU A 64 -23.09 -29.50 32.34
CA LEU A 64 -24.19 -29.94 31.48
C LEU A 64 -24.17 -29.22 30.13
N ALA A 65 -23.16 -28.40 29.85
CA ALA A 65 -23.04 -27.68 28.60
C ALA A 65 -23.05 -28.64 27.40
N THR A 66 -23.76 -28.22 26.35
CA THR A 66 -23.78 -28.91 25.06
C THR A 66 -23.41 -27.92 23.95
N LEU A 67 -22.95 -28.45 22.83
CA LEU A 67 -22.79 -27.65 21.62
C LEU A 67 -24.15 -27.47 20.97
N THR A 68 -24.49 -26.24 20.64
CA THR A 68 -25.72 -25.90 19.91
C THR A 68 -25.37 -25.33 18.54
N ASP A 69 -26.38 -25.24 17.67
CA ASP A 69 -26.22 -24.50 16.42
C ASP A 69 -25.85 -23.05 16.68
N SER A 70 -24.94 -22.53 15.87
CA SER A 70 -24.57 -21.12 15.92
C SER A 70 -25.70 -20.26 15.39
N PRO A 71 -26.02 -19.12 16.02
CA PRO A 71 -27.01 -18.18 15.49
C PRO A 71 -26.52 -17.42 14.25
N LEU A 72 -25.26 -17.60 13.84
CA LEU A 72 -24.66 -16.90 12.71
C LEU A 72 -25.04 -17.58 11.39
N GLY A 73 -25.83 -16.90 10.56
CA GLY A 73 -26.28 -17.39 9.26
C GLY A 73 -25.19 -17.44 8.18
N ALA A 74 -25.45 -18.12 7.06
CA ALA A 74 -24.50 -18.31 5.96
C ALA A 74 -24.03 -17.00 5.29
N ASN A 75 -24.77 -15.89 5.48
CA ASN A 75 -24.39 -14.55 5.02
C ASN A 75 -23.24 -13.92 5.84
N VAL A 76 -22.96 -14.46 7.02
CA VAL A 76 -21.86 -14.00 7.86
C VAL A 76 -20.56 -14.65 7.36
N PRO A 77 -19.55 -13.89 6.90
CA PRO A 77 -18.28 -14.43 6.42
C PRO A 77 -17.34 -14.85 7.58
N PRO A 78 -16.21 -15.52 7.29
CA PRO A 78 -15.11 -15.60 8.24
C PRO A 78 -14.74 -14.21 8.76
N TYR A 79 -14.51 -14.07 10.07
CA TYR A 79 -14.34 -12.75 10.66
C TYR A 79 -13.12 -12.00 10.11
N ASN A 80 -11.94 -12.63 10.16
CA ASN A 80 -10.69 -12.05 9.69
C ASN A 80 -10.72 -11.82 8.17
N MET A 81 -10.40 -10.59 7.74
CA MET A 81 -10.40 -10.23 6.32
C MET A 81 -9.42 -11.05 5.49
N ALA A 82 -8.24 -11.34 6.06
CA ALA A 82 -7.23 -12.24 5.51
C ALA A 82 -7.80 -13.63 5.16
N ASP A 83 -8.56 -14.23 6.08
CA ASP A 83 -9.12 -15.57 5.91
C ASP A 83 -10.14 -15.61 4.77
N ARG A 84 -10.88 -14.52 4.52
CA ARG A 84 -11.86 -14.44 3.42
C ARG A 84 -11.24 -14.58 2.03
N LEU A 85 -9.92 -14.43 1.90
CA LEU A 85 -9.23 -14.59 0.61
C LEU A 85 -8.91 -16.05 0.26
N THR A 86 -8.81 -16.92 1.27
CA THR A 86 -8.32 -18.29 1.09
C THR A 86 -9.18 -19.35 1.76
N LEU A 87 -10.07 -18.95 2.66
CA LEU A 87 -10.92 -19.81 3.48
C LEU A 87 -12.39 -19.40 3.36
N GLN A 88 -13.27 -20.37 3.62
CA GLN A 88 -14.71 -20.20 3.77
C GLN A 88 -15.20 -20.99 4.98
N VAL A 89 -16.43 -20.71 5.42
CA VAL A 89 -17.05 -21.42 6.54
C VAL A 89 -17.60 -22.77 6.06
N ALA A 90 -17.12 -23.86 6.63
CA ALA A 90 -17.65 -25.21 6.39
C ALA A 90 -18.82 -25.55 7.32
N GLY A 91 -18.78 -25.05 8.56
CA GLY A 91 -19.80 -25.29 9.56
C GLY A 91 -19.58 -24.42 10.78
N ARG A 92 -20.59 -24.35 11.65
CA ARG A 92 -20.56 -23.55 12.87
C ARG A 92 -21.18 -24.28 14.04
N ALA A 93 -20.70 -23.95 15.23
CA ALA A 93 -21.34 -24.31 16.49
C ALA A 93 -21.24 -23.14 17.47
N MET A 94 -22.01 -23.21 18.55
CA MET A 94 -21.88 -22.34 19.71
C MET A 94 -21.73 -23.20 20.95
N LEU A 95 -20.77 -22.86 21.79
CA LEU A 95 -20.68 -23.37 23.16
C LEU A 95 -21.10 -22.28 24.12
N ARG A 96 -21.90 -22.61 25.14
CA ARG A 96 -22.08 -21.75 26.31
C ARG A 96 -21.60 -22.55 27.53
N PRO A 97 -20.39 -22.28 28.04
CA PRO A 97 -19.89 -22.95 29.23
C PRO A 97 -20.81 -22.66 30.44
N ASP A 98 -21.00 -23.65 31.30
CA ASP A 98 -21.87 -23.55 32.48
C ASP A 98 -21.12 -23.84 33.80
N ALA A 99 -19.84 -24.20 33.72
CA ALA A 99 -18.95 -24.39 34.84
C ALA A 99 -17.56 -23.82 34.53
N VAL A 100 -16.80 -23.46 35.57
CA VAL A 100 -15.39 -23.07 35.42
C VAL A 100 -14.52 -24.27 35.03
N GLY A 101 -13.49 -24.02 34.22
CA GLY A 101 -12.52 -25.02 33.80
C GLY A 101 -12.42 -25.16 32.28
N GLN A 102 -11.73 -26.22 31.82
CA GLN A 102 -11.45 -26.41 30.40
C GLN A 102 -12.50 -27.24 29.67
N TYR A 103 -12.89 -26.74 28.51
CA TYR A 103 -13.73 -27.40 27.52
C TYR A 103 -12.91 -27.68 26.26
N THR A 104 -13.03 -28.87 25.69
CA THR A 104 -12.38 -29.21 24.40
C THR A 104 -13.45 -29.49 23.37
N VAL A 105 -13.45 -28.68 22.31
CA VAL A 105 -14.36 -28.85 21.17
C VAL A 105 -13.59 -29.49 20.02
N LEU A 106 -14.18 -30.53 19.43
CA LEU A 106 -13.73 -31.21 18.22
C LEU A 106 -14.74 -30.95 17.10
N ALA A 107 -14.26 -30.48 15.95
CA ALA A 107 -15.02 -30.41 14.72
C ALA A 107 -14.42 -31.37 13.69
N THR A 108 -15.24 -32.25 13.12
CA THR A 108 -14.83 -33.18 12.07
C THR A 108 -15.46 -32.75 10.75
N ILE A 109 -14.63 -32.30 9.81
CA ILE A 109 -15.06 -31.92 8.46
C ILE A 109 -14.86 -33.13 7.54
N THR A 110 -15.93 -33.58 6.89
CA THR A 110 -15.88 -34.62 5.86
C THR A 110 -16.18 -34.01 4.50
N THR A 111 -15.33 -34.29 3.52
CA THR A 111 -15.50 -33.86 2.13
C THR A 111 -15.56 -35.07 1.21
N SER A 112 -16.29 -34.94 0.09
CA SER A 112 -16.40 -36.00 -0.91
C SER A 112 -15.10 -36.18 -1.70
N THR A 113 -14.26 -35.14 -1.79
CA THR A 113 -13.06 -35.11 -2.64
C THR A 113 -11.75 -35.30 -1.89
N ASN A 114 -11.68 -34.94 -0.60
CA ASN A 114 -10.42 -34.87 0.15
C ASN A 114 -10.46 -35.67 1.47
N GLY A 115 -11.53 -36.45 1.70
CA GLY A 115 -11.69 -37.26 2.92
C GLY A 115 -12.08 -36.42 4.14
N THR A 116 -11.63 -36.85 5.32
CA THR A 116 -12.04 -36.31 6.61
C THR A 116 -10.86 -35.70 7.36
N THR A 117 -11.08 -34.56 8.02
CA THR A 117 -10.10 -33.93 8.92
C THR A 117 -10.75 -33.50 10.23
N ASN A 118 -9.95 -33.48 11.29
CA ASN A 118 -10.35 -33.08 12.64
C ASN A 118 -9.70 -31.74 13.01
N LEU A 119 -10.49 -30.85 13.61
CA LEU A 119 -10.06 -29.57 14.15
C LEU A 119 -10.39 -29.55 15.64
N THR A 120 -9.45 -29.19 16.50
CA THR A 120 -9.67 -29.12 17.95
C THR A 120 -9.34 -27.74 18.48
N THR A 121 -10.09 -27.26 19.46
CA THR A 121 -9.79 -26.03 20.21
C THR A 121 -10.12 -26.25 21.68
N GLN A 122 -9.36 -25.59 22.55
CA GLN A 122 -9.59 -25.55 23.98
C GLN A 122 -10.15 -24.19 24.38
N ILE A 123 -11.18 -24.20 25.22
CA ILE A 123 -11.84 -23.02 25.76
C ILE A 123 -11.73 -23.13 27.29
N THR A 124 -11.18 -22.10 27.93
CA THR A 124 -11.16 -22.00 29.39
C THR A 124 -12.34 -21.14 29.82
N ALA A 125 -13.31 -21.74 30.48
CA ALA A 125 -14.42 -21.03 31.10
C ALA A 125 -14.00 -20.53 32.48
N ALA A 126 -14.23 -19.26 32.76
CA ALA A 126 -13.79 -18.63 34.00
C ALA A 126 -14.74 -17.51 34.43
N ASN A 127 -14.65 -17.14 35.71
CA ASN A 127 -15.24 -15.94 36.28
C ASN A 127 -14.26 -14.76 36.24
N TYR A 128 -14.81 -13.55 36.12
CA TYR A 128 -14.08 -12.29 36.23
C TYR A 128 -13.70 -12.02 37.69
N MET A 129 -12.47 -11.57 37.90
CA MET A 129 -11.89 -11.33 39.23
C MET A 129 -11.71 -9.83 39.53
N GLY A 130 -11.69 -9.02 38.47
CA GLY A 130 -11.40 -7.61 38.50
C GLY A 130 -9.93 -7.28 38.71
N LEU A 131 -9.64 -6.00 38.54
CA LEU A 131 -8.30 -5.45 38.39
C LEU A 131 -7.35 -5.75 39.57
N ASN A 132 -7.87 -5.74 40.80
CA ASN A 132 -7.06 -5.93 42.00
C ASN A 132 -6.33 -7.27 41.99
N VAL A 133 -6.96 -8.34 41.48
CA VAL A 133 -6.33 -9.67 41.41
C VAL A 133 -5.19 -9.68 40.40
N CYS A 134 -5.35 -9.00 39.26
CA CYS A 134 -4.29 -8.83 38.27
C CYS A 134 -3.10 -8.06 38.89
N ALA A 135 -3.39 -6.98 39.61
CA ALA A 135 -2.38 -6.13 40.25
C ALA A 135 -1.54 -6.89 41.29
N LEU A 136 -2.09 -7.89 41.98
CA LEU A 136 -1.33 -8.68 42.96
C LEU A 136 -0.09 -9.36 42.37
N CYS A 137 -0.17 -9.82 41.12
CA CYS A 137 0.95 -10.48 40.44
C CYS A 137 1.68 -9.56 39.45
N HIS A 138 0.95 -8.66 38.78
CA HIS A 138 1.45 -7.88 37.64
C HIS A 138 1.81 -6.43 37.95
N SER A 139 1.92 -6.04 39.23
CA SER A 139 2.39 -4.69 39.66
C SER A 139 3.90 -4.58 39.86
N GLY A 140 4.66 -5.61 39.47
CA GLY A 140 6.10 -5.69 39.66
C GLY A 140 6.47 -6.53 40.88
N GLY A 141 7.22 -7.60 40.65
CA GLY A 141 7.65 -8.56 41.65
C GLY A 141 8.42 -9.72 41.03
N LEU A 142 8.69 -10.78 41.81
CA LEU A 142 9.44 -11.96 41.33
C LEU A 142 8.58 -12.92 40.48
N ILE A 143 7.25 -12.81 40.54
CA ILE A 143 6.32 -13.80 39.96
C ILE A 143 5.93 -13.44 38.52
N ALA A 144 5.74 -12.16 38.20
CA ALA A 144 5.40 -11.71 36.86
C ALA A 144 5.92 -10.29 36.56
N SER A 145 6.04 -9.98 35.26
CA SER A 145 6.40 -8.65 34.77
C SER A 145 5.39 -7.60 35.22
N ASN A 146 5.89 -6.39 35.51
CA ASN A 146 5.06 -5.23 35.79
C ASN A 146 4.35 -4.77 34.50
N ILE A 147 3.07 -5.11 34.38
CA ILE A 147 2.20 -4.67 33.28
C ILE A 147 1.06 -3.77 33.81
N TYR A 148 0.72 -3.93 35.10
CA TYR A 148 -0.34 -3.17 35.73
C TYR A 148 -0.01 -1.68 35.82
N GLU A 149 1.18 -1.32 36.30
CA GLU A 149 1.51 0.09 36.53
C GLU A 149 1.57 0.88 35.20
N PRO A 150 2.22 0.40 34.13
CA PRO A 150 2.18 1.10 32.84
C PRO A 150 0.76 1.20 32.26
N TRP A 151 -0.04 0.14 32.38
CA TRP A 151 -1.44 0.14 31.93
C TRP A 151 -2.28 1.17 32.69
N SER A 152 -2.01 1.38 33.98
CA SER A 152 -2.77 2.30 34.83
C SER A 152 -2.67 3.77 34.38
N HIS A 153 -1.69 4.09 33.54
CA HIS A 153 -1.53 5.41 32.93
C HIS A 153 -2.28 5.57 31.60
N THR A 154 -2.86 4.50 31.05
CA THR A 154 -3.59 4.52 29.78
C THR A 154 -4.99 5.12 29.93
N LEU A 155 -5.55 5.66 28.84
CA LEU A 155 -6.94 6.13 28.84
C LEU A 155 -7.96 4.99 29.06
N HIS A 156 -7.60 3.74 28.73
CA HIS A 156 -8.44 2.58 29.02
C HIS A 156 -8.66 2.40 30.53
N ALA A 157 -7.62 2.63 31.34
CA ALA A 157 -7.69 2.51 32.79
C ALA A 157 -8.64 3.53 33.45
N GLU A 158 -9.03 4.58 32.73
CA GLU A 158 -9.83 5.69 33.23
C GLU A 158 -11.16 5.88 32.46
N ALA A 159 -11.41 5.11 31.41
CA ALA A 159 -12.47 5.38 30.43
C ALA A 159 -13.88 5.54 31.04
N PHE A 160 -14.27 4.64 31.96
CA PHE A 160 -15.58 4.71 32.63
C PHE A 160 -15.60 5.79 33.69
N LYS A 161 -14.53 5.90 34.50
CA LYS A 161 -14.36 6.92 35.52
C LYS A 161 -14.54 8.31 34.93
N ASP A 162 -13.78 8.63 33.89
CA ASP A 162 -13.79 9.94 33.25
C ASP A 162 -15.15 10.23 32.62
N ALA A 163 -15.83 9.22 32.08
CA ALA A 163 -17.16 9.39 31.52
C ALA A 163 -18.20 9.74 32.58
N ILE A 164 -18.33 8.92 33.64
CA ILE A 164 -19.36 9.18 34.67
C ILE A 164 -18.99 10.35 35.58
N ASN A 165 -17.73 10.78 35.58
CA ASN A 165 -17.30 11.99 36.27
C ASN A 165 -17.51 13.28 35.45
N GLY A 166 -17.95 13.16 34.19
CA GLY A 166 -18.22 14.31 33.31
C GLY A 166 -16.96 14.93 32.70
N VAL A 167 -15.88 14.16 32.58
CA VAL A 167 -14.59 14.62 32.04
C VAL A 167 -14.46 14.32 30.55
N SER A 168 -14.85 13.13 30.10
CA SER A 168 -14.54 12.67 28.73
C SER A 168 -15.60 12.95 27.68
N THR A 169 -16.89 12.96 28.04
CA THR A 169 -18.00 13.20 27.10
C THR A 169 -19.31 13.57 27.83
N ASP A 170 -20.16 14.34 27.17
CA ASP A 170 -21.52 14.70 27.58
C ASP A 170 -22.60 13.73 27.06
N HIS A 171 -22.22 12.73 26.25
CA HIS A 171 -23.12 11.77 25.62
C HIS A 171 -23.09 10.37 26.24
N PHE A 172 -22.39 10.18 27.36
CA PHE A 172 -22.29 8.87 28.00
C PHE A 172 -23.63 8.45 28.63
N GLY A 173 -24.06 7.22 28.38
CA GLY A 173 -25.33 6.69 28.87
C GLY A 173 -25.23 5.25 29.35
N LYS A 174 -26.32 4.73 29.92
CA LYS A 174 -26.39 3.35 30.44
C LYS A 174 -26.09 2.30 29.36
N ASN A 175 -26.44 2.57 28.11
CA ASN A 175 -26.12 1.72 26.96
C ASN A 175 -24.61 1.66 26.62
N CYS A 176 -23.80 2.56 27.16
CA CYS A 176 -22.35 2.59 26.95
C CYS A 176 -21.61 1.62 27.89
N ILE A 177 -22.23 1.18 28.98
CA ILE A 177 -21.60 0.34 30.03
C ILE A 177 -21.02 -0.95 29.45
N SER A 178 -21.69 -1.56 28.47
CA SER A 178 -21.25 -2.81 27.83
C SER A 178 -19.88 -2.72 27.16
N CYS A 179 -19.45 -1.52 26.76
CA CYS A 179 -18.16 -1.26 26.13
C CYS A 179 -17.19 -0.48 27.02
N HIS A 180 -17.52 -0.26 28.30
CA HIS A 180 -16.71 0.55 29.23
C HIS A 180 -16.49 -0.12 30.59
N THR A 181 -16.90 -1.38 30.73
CA THR A 181 -16.78 -2.14 31.98
C THR A 181 -16.44 -3.60 31.65
N VAL A 182 -16.08 -4.36 32.68
CA VAL A 182 -15.63 -5.74 32.55
C VAL A 182 -16.81 -6.69 32.56
N GLY A 183 -16.86 -7.64 31.62
CA GLY A 183 -17.77 -8.79 31.70
C GLY A 183 -19.26 -8.48 31.59
N TYR A 184 -19.65 -7.25 31.24
CA TYR A 184 -21.06 -6.84 31.18
C TYR A 184 -21.87 -7.72 30.20
N ASP A 185 -22.77 -8.55 30.72
CA ASP A 185 -23.64 -9.42 29.93
C ASP A 185 -24.94 -9.75 30.66
N THR A 186 -26.00 -8.99 30.38
CA THR A 186 -27.29 -9.09 31.09
C THR A 186 -28.07 -10.39 30.83
N ASN A 187 -27.49 -11.39 30.18
CA ASN A 187 -28.09 -12.71 30.06
C ASN A 187 -28.12 -13.39 31.43
N ALA A 188 -29.27 -13.90 31.85
CA ALA A 188 -29.46 -14.54 33.15
C ALA A 188 -28.53 -15.75 33.42
N LEU A 189 -27.95 -16.35 32.38
CA LEU A 189 -26.98 -17.43 32.51
C LEU A 189 -25.55 -16.94 32.79
N ALA A 190 -25.24 -15.67 32.49
CA ALA A 190 -23.90 -15.11 32.56
C ALA A 190 -23.55 -14.56 33.95
N ASN A 191 -23.84 -15.32 35.01
CA ASN A 191 -23.43 -14.97 36.38
C ASN A 191 -21.98 -15.42 36.63
N ASN A 192 -21.04 -14.54 36.30
CA ASN A 192 -19.61 -14.84 36.24
C ASN A 192 -18.73 -13.78 36.89
N GLY A 193 -19.30 -12.88 37.69
CA GLY A 193 -18.57 -11.82 38.39
C GLY A 193 -18.30 -10.58 37.53
N GLY A 194 -19.01 -10.44 36.41
CA GLY A 194 -18.95 -9.26 35.56
C GLY A 194 -19.53 -8.01 36.25
N PHE A 195 -19.40 -6.86 35.58
CA PHE A 195 -19.90 -5.58 36.07
C PHE A 195 -21.41 -5.63 36.33
N ASP A 196 -22.20 -6.28 35.48
CA ASP A 196 -23.65 -6.37 35.65
C ASP A 196 -24.06 -7.22 36.86
N ASP A 197 -23.33 -8.31 37.16
CA ASP A 197 -23.54 -9.12 38.37
C ASP A 197 -23.26 -8.30 39.65
N LEU A 198 -22.12 -7.60 39.67
CA LEU A 198 -21.74 -6.76 40.80
C LEU A 198 -22.62 -5.50 40.91
N TRP A 199 -23.12 -5.00 39.79
CA TRP A 199 -24.06 -3.90 39.77
C TRP A 199 -25.40 -4.35 40.39
N ALA A 200 -25.94 -5.47 39.95
CA ALA A 200 -27.20 -6.02 40.48
C ALA A 200 -27.10 -6.32 41.98
N SER A 201 -26.00 -6.94 42.43
CA SER A 201 -25.82 -7.31 43.84
C SER A 201 -25.57 -6.11 44.77
N THR A 202 -24.94 -5.05 44.29
CA THR A 202 -24.66 -3.86 45.11
C THR A 202 -25.83 -2.88 45.18
N GLY A 203 -26.81 -2.98 44.28
CA GLY A 203 -27.93 -2.04 44.19
C GLY A 203 -27.52 -0.61 43.82
N TRP A 204 -26.30 -0.43 43.28
CA TRP A 204 -25.82 0.87 42.85
C TRP A 204 -26.73 1.45 41.76
N LEU A 205 -26.97 2.76 41.79
CA LEU A 205 -27.77 3.44 40.76
C LEU A 205 -26.83 4.19 39.82
N PHE A 206 -27.00 3.97 38.51
CA PHE A 206 -26.27 4.72 37.50
C PHE A 206 -26.64 6.22 37.63
N PRO A 207 -25.65 7.13 37.71
CA PRO A 207 -25.91 8.53 37.96
C PRO A 207 -26.64 9.18 36.80
N THR A 208 -27.62 10.03 37.11
CA THR A 208 -28.33 10.87 36.13
C THR A 208 -27.61 12.19 35.86
N ASN A 209 -26.76 12.64 36.78
CA ASN A 209 -25.93 13.84 36.66
C ASN A 209 -24.47 13.46 36.91
N PHE A 210 -23.61 13.71 35.93
CA PHE A 210 -22.18 13.44 36.01
C PHE A 210 -21.43 14.58 36.73
N ASN A 211 -20.56 14.21 37.66
CA ASN A 211 -19.70 15.08 38.45
C ASN A 211 -18.47 14.32 38.96
N THR A 212 -17.44 15.06 39.36
CA THR A 212 -16.11 14.52 39.71
C THR A 212 -16.08 13.45 40.80
N ASN A 213 -17.16 13.27 41.58
CA ASN A 213 -17.24 12.32 42.68
C ASN A 213 -18.02 11.03 42.35
N ASN A 214 -18.62 10.91 41.17
CA ASN A 214 -19.50 9.77 40.87
C ASN A 214 -18.77 8.43 40.95
N PHE A 215 -17.59 8.31 40.34
CA PHE A 215 -16.80 7.09 40.40
C PHE A 215 -16.31 6.77 41.82
N ALA A 216 -15.82 7.77 42.54
CA ALA A 216 -15.36 7.61 43.92
C ALA A 216 -16.47 7.16 44.87
N SER A 217 -17.73 7.46 44.55
CA SER A 217 -18.91 7.07 45.33
C SER A 217 -19.43 5.66 45.01
N MET A 218 -18.91 4.99 43.98
CA MET A 218 -19.30 3.62 43.64
C MET A 218 -18.86 2.63 44.73
N PRO A 219 -19.57 1.50 44.94
CA PRO A 219 -19.09 0.41 45.76
C PRO A 219 -17.70 -0.08 45.29
N ALA A 220 -16.82 -0.44 46.23
CA ALA A 220 -15.45 -0.85 45.92
C ALA A 220 -15.40 -2.07 44.98
N ALA A 221 -16.30 -3.04 45.17
CA ALA A 221 -16.43 -4.21 44.30
C ALA A 221 -16.76 -3.80 42.86
N LEU A 222 -17.64 -2.82 42.66
CA LEU A 222 -18.03 -2.36 41.34
C LEU A 222 -16.92 -1.56 40.65
N ARG A 223 -16.15 -0.76 41.40
CA ARG A 223 -14.95 -0.10 40.87
C ARG A 223 -13.88 -1.09 40.39
N ASN A 224 -13.78 -2.25 41.04
CA ASN A 224 -12.80 -3.29 40.68
C ASN A 224 -13.03 -3.91 39.29
N VAL A 225 -14.26 -3.82 38.77
CA VAL A 225 -14.67 -4.31 37.43
C VAL A 225 -15.12 -3.17 36.51
N ALA A 226 -14.87 -1.92 36.90
CA ALA A 226 -15.12 -0.74 36.08
C ALA A 226 -13.90 -0.43 35.18
N ASN A 227 -14.08 0.51 34.25
CA ASN A 227 -13.10 0.87 33.21
C ASN A 227 -12.79 -0.28 32.24
N ILE A 228 -11.89 -0.02 31.29
CA ILE A 228 -11.33 -1.02 30.39
C ILE A 228 -10.03 -1.53 31.00
N GLN A 229 -10.08 -2.73 31.56
CA GLN A 229 -8.95 -3.35 32.26
C GLN A 229 -8.51 -4.67 31.60
N CYS A 230 -7.57 -5.36 32.25
CA CYS A 230 -6.95 -6.60 31.80
C CYS A 230 -7.96 -7.61 31.24
N GLU A 231 -9.03 -7.92 31.98
CA GLU A 231 -9.97 -8.99 31.59
C GLU A 231 -10.91 -8.61 30.44
N ASN A 232 -10.98 -7.32 30.03
CA ASN A 232 -11.66 -6.95 28.78
C ASN A 232 -10.92 -7.53 27.55
N CYS A 233 -9.59 -7.59 27.59
CA CYS A 233 -8.74 -8.04 26.48
C CYS A 233 -8.17 -9.45 26.68
N HIS A 234 -8.09 -9.91 27.93
CA HIS A 234 -7.54 -11.21 28.29
C HIS A 234 -8.60 -12.24 28.67
N GLY A 235 -9.88 -11.83 28.75
CA GLY A 235 -10.98 -12.65 29.26
C GLY A 235 -10.93 -12.82 30.78
N PRO A 236 -11.91 -13.54 31.36
CA PRO A 236 -12.01 -13.77 32.79
C PRO A 236 -10.81 -14.57 33.34
N GLY A 237 -10.25 -14.10 34.45
CA GLY A 237 -8.95 -14.56 34.95
C GLY A 237 -8.95 -15.55 36.12
N SER A 238 -10.10 -16.01 36.61
CA SER A 238 -10.14 -16.88 37.80
C SER A 238 -9.29 -18.15 37.69
N GLU A 239 -9.41 -18.93 36.61
CA GLU A 239 -8.60 -20.15 36.39
C GLU A 239 -7.10 -19.86 36.30
N HIS A 240 -6.73 -18.71 35.72
CA HIS A 240 -5.35 -18.25 35.66
C HIS A 240 -4.82 -17.87 37.05
N ALA A 241 -5.62 -17.18 37.86
CA ALA A 241 -5.24 -16.73 39.19
C ALA A 241 -5.13 -17.92 40.17
N THR A 242 -6.11 -18.83 40.18
CA THR A 242 -6.14 -19.99 41.09
C THR A 242 -5.03 -21.00 40.80
N SER A 243 -4.59 -21.07 39.55
CA SER A 243 -3.43 -21.89 39.12
C SER A 243 -2.07 -21.21 39.33
N LEU A 244 -2.02 -20.10 40.07
CA LEU A 244 -0.80 -19.32 40.32
C LEU A 244 -0.12 -18.85 39.03
N GLY A 245 -0.91 -18.46 38.03
CA GLY A 245 -0.44 -17.80 36.82
C GLY A 245 -0.23 -18.72 35.62
N ALA A 246 -0.94 -19.85 35.51
CA ALA A 246 -0.81 -20.73 34.36
C ALA A 246 -1.21 -20.00 33.07
N LYS A 247 -0.24 -19.80 32.17
CA LYS A 247 -0.41 -19.00 30.94
C LYS A 247 -1.36 -19.64 29.92
N SER A 248 -1.63 -20.93 30.03
CA SER A 248 -2.59 -21.65 29.18
C SER A 248 -4.05 -21.41 29.55
N LEU A 249 -4.31 -20.79 30.71
CA LEU A 249 -5.66 -20.54 31.26
C LEU A 249 -6.06 -19.05 31.17
N ILE A 250 -5.34 -18.26 30.38
CA ILE A 250 -5.64 -16.86 30.07
C ILE A 250 -5.34 -16.57 28.60
N SER A 251 -6.18 -15.78 27.93
CA SER A 251 -5.93 -15.45 26.53
C SER A 251 -4.81 -14.42 26.39
N LYS A 252 -4.00 -14.57 25.34
CA LYS A 252 -3.11 -13.51 24.82
C LYS A 252 -3.26 -13.49 23.32
N SER A 253 -4.03 -12.53 22.82
CA SER A 253 -4.41 -12.45 21.41
C SER A 253 -3.94 -11.12 20.82
N LEU A 254 -3.63 -11.16 19.53
CA LEU A 254 -3.43 -9.98 18.67
C LEU A 254 -4.57 -9.87 17.66
N GLY A 255 -5.59 -10.71 17.76
CA GLY A 255 -6.75 -10.70 16.87
C GLY A 255 -7.52 -9.40 17.00
N VAL A 256 -8.05 -8.90 15.88
CA VAL A 256 -8.77 -7.63 15.86
C VAL A 256 -10.07 -7.66 16.69
N GLY A 257 -10.61 -8.86 16.97
CA GLY A 257 -11.81 -9.07 17.79
C GLY A 257 -11.70 -8.47 19.19
N ASP A 258 -10.51 -8.51 19.79
CA ASP A 258 -10.24 -7.99 21.14
C ASP A 258 -10.44 -6.49 21.23
N CYS A 259 -10.15 -5.77 20.15
CA CYS A 259 -10.36 -4.33 20.07
C CYS A 259 -11.78 -4.02 19.55
N ALA A 260 -12.24 -4.80 18.57
CA ALA A 260 -13.47 -4.57 17.83
C ALA A 260 -14.74 -4.82 18.66
N GLN A 261 -14.66 -5.53 19.79
CA GLN A 261 -15.78 -5.63 20.73
C GLN A 261 -16.28 -4.25 21.20
N CYS A 262 -15.41 -3.21 21.17
CA CYS A 262 -15.76 -1.82 21.48
C CYS A 262 -15.55 -0.88 20.27
N HIS A 263 -14.48 -1.08 19.48
CA HIS A 263 -14.08 -0.17 18.39
C HIS A 263 -14.69 -0.47 17.00
N ASP A 264 -15.80 -1.23 16.97
CA ASP A 264 -16.55 -1.58 15.77
C ASP A 264 -18.06 -1.33 15.99
N SER A 265 -18.44 -0.06 15.96
CA SER A 265 -19.83 0.43 16.10
C SER A 265 -19.99 1.78 15.38
N LEU A 266 -20.52 1.75 14.15
CA LEU A 266 -20.70 2.95 13.33
C LEU A 266 -21.86 3.83 13.85
N SER A 267 -21.73 5.16 13.77
CA SER A 267 -20.67 5.94 13.11
C SER A 267 -19.58 6.49 14.05
N HIS A 268 -19.59 6.15 15.34
CA HIS A 268 -18.74 6.82 16.34
C HIS A 268 -17.48 6.01 16.71
N HIS A 269 -17.53 4.68 16.60
CA HIS A 269 -16.42 3.77 16.87
C HIS A 269 -16.08 2.98 15.60
N TYR A 270 -15.43 3.65 14.65
CA TYR A 270 -15.31 3.21 13.26
C TYR A 270 -13.91 2.73 12.86
N LYS A 271 -12.97 2.64 13.81
CA LYS A 271 -11.57 2.30 13.50
C LYS A 271 -11.42 0.89 12.97
N THR A 272 -12.22 -0.06 13.45
CA THR A 272 -12.26 -1.41 12.88
C THR A 272 -12.83 -1.40 11.45
N ALA A 273 -13.85 -0.59 11.16
CA ALA A 273 -14.39 -0.46 9.81
C ALA A 273 -13.39 0.16 8.82
N GLU A 274 -12.65 1.19 9.25
CA GLU A 274 -11.52 1.75 8.50
C GLU A 274 -10.44 0.68 8.23
N TRP A 275 -10.01 -0.04 9.27
CA TRP A 275 -8.99 -1.09 9.16
C TRP A 275 -9.41 -2.24 8.24
N LYS A 276 -10.68 -2.66 8.28
CA LYS A 276 -11.23 -3.69 7.38
C LYS A 276 -11.08 -3.31 5.90
N ASN A 277 -10.99 -2.01 5.57
CA ASN A 277 -10.75 -1.48 4.21
C ASN A 277 -9.26 -1.25 3.89
N SER A 278 -8.35 -1.52 4.83
CA SER A 278 -6.90 -1.39 4.62
C SER A 278 -6.27 -2.66 4.06
N ARG A 279 -5.09 -2.53 3.44
CA ARG A 279 -4.27 -3.70 3.06
C ARG A 279 -3.63 -4.42 4.25
N HIS A 280 -3.53 -3.77 5.41
CA HIS A 280 -3.04 -4.38 6.65
C HIS A 280 -3.94 -5.52 7.14
N ALA A 281 -5.26 -5.42 6.90
CA ALA A 281 -6.21 -6.49 7.22
C ALA A 281 -6.06 -7.75 6.36
N VAL A 282 -5.33 -7.67 5.24
CA VAL A 282 -5.16 -8.74 4.25
C VAL A 282 -3.69 -8.96 3.87
N ALA A 283 -2.77 -8.73 4.82
CA ALA A 283 -1.33 -8.89 4.61
C ALA A 283 -0.89 -10.34 4.24
N THR A 284 -1.82 -11.32 4.26
CA THR A 284 -1.62 -12.72 3.82
C THR A 284 -1.15 -12.89 2.37
N ARG A 285 -1.36 -11.89 1.51
CA ARG A 285 -1.01 -12.00 0.08
C ARG A 285 0.49 -12.09 -0.19
N SER A 286 1.34 -11.75 0.78
CA SER A 286 2.78 -11.95 0.70
C SER A 286 3.15 -13.18 1.51
N PRO A 287 3.69 -14.26 0.90
CA PRO A 287 4.06 -15.46 1.62
C PRO A 287 5.01 -15.12 2.78
N SER A 288 4.55 -15.40 4.00
CA SER A 288 5.25 -15.16 5.25
C SER A 288 4.95 -16.33 6.20
N GLY A 289 5.74 -16.48 7.25
CA GLY A 289 5.64 -17.60 8.19
C GLY A 289 6.92 -18.44 8.20
N ALA A 290 6.79 -19.73 8.52
CA ALA A 290 7.92 -20.63 8.72
C ALA A 290 8.76 -20.78 7.44
N GLY A 291 10.09 -20.66 7.59
CA GLY A 291 11.04 -20.61 6.48
C GLY A 291 11.11 -19.24 5.78
N ARG A 292 10.42 -18.23 6.30
CA ARG A 292 10.38 -16.84 5.80
C ARG A 292 10.44 -15.83 6.95
N GLU A 293 11.29 -16.10 7.93
CA GLU A 293 11.43 -15.36 9.20
C GLU A 293 11.79 -13.87 8.99
N ALA A 294 12.44 -13.55 7.87
CA ALA A 294 12.76 -12.17 7.50
C ALA A 294 11.58 -11.39 6.91
N CYS A 295 10.47 -12.06 6.57
CA CYS A 295 9.25 -11.46 6.03
C CYS A 295 8.21 -11.17 7.14
N ILE A 296 8.20 -11.98 8.19
CA ILE A 296 7.18 -11.88 9.26
C ILE A 296 7.27 -10.57 10.05
N ARG A 297 8.44 -9.93 10.10
CA ARG A 297 8.60 -8.63 10.79
C ARG A 297 7.65 -7.54 10.26
N CYS A 298 7.34 -7.55 8.96
CA CYS A 298 6.45 -6.55 8.33
C CYS A 298 5.08 -7.13 7.95
N HIS A 299 4.97 -8.45 7.80
CA HIS A 299 3.78 -9.11 7.26
C HIS A 299 2.98 -9.92 8.27
N THR A 300 3.41 -10.01 9.54
CA THR A 300 2.59 -10.57 10.62
C THR A 300 2.58 -9.64 11.84
N ALA A 301 1.43 -9.52 12.52
CA ALA A 301 1.33 -8.67 13.71
C ALA A 301 2.36 -9.09 14.76
N ARG A 302 2.48 -10.39 15.00
CA ARG A 302 3.39 -10.92 16.01
C ARG A 302 4.86 -10.68 15.67
N GLY A 303 5.24 -10.89 14.41
CA GLY A 303 6.60 -10.65 13.95
C GLY A 303 7.00 -9.19 14.11
N PHE A 304 6.08 -8.26 13.83
CA PHE A 304 6.32 -6.83 14.06
C PHE A 304 6.51 -6.49 15.54
N VAL A 305 5.62 -6.99 16.41
CA VAL A 305 5.72 -6.78 17.86
C VAL A 305 7.04 -7.31 18.41
N ASP A 306 7.45 -8.52 18.01
CA ASP A 306 8.71 -9.11 18.44
C ASP A 306 9.92 -8.32 17.91
N PHE A 307 9.86 -7.82 16.66
CA PHE A 307 10.91 -6.97 16.08
C PHE A 307 11.07 -5.66 16.85
N VAL A 308 9.99 -4.93 17.11
CA VAL A 308 10.06 -3.65 17.83
C VAL A 308 10.56 -3.85 19.26
N ALA A 309 10.20 -4.95 19.92
CA ALA A 309 10.64 -5.24 21.28
C ALA A 309 12.13 -5.65 21.39
N THR A 310 12.68 -6.30 20.35
CA THR A 310 14.02 -6.94 20.44
C THR A 310 15.06 -6.37 19.49
N GLY A 311 14.65 -5.63 18.47
CA GLY A 311 15.49 -5.23 17.33
C GLY A 311 15.87 -6.39 16.40
N ASN A 312 15.40 -7.62 16.64
CA ASN A 312 15.81 -8.78 15.86
C ASN A 312 15.18 -8.78 14.45
N PRO A 313 15.96 -8.65 13.37
CA PRO A 313 15.43 -8.59 12.01
C PRO A 313 14.82 -9.92 11.51
N LEU A 314 15.10 -11.03 12.20
CA LEU A 314 14.52 -12.35 11.95
C LEU A 314 13.50 -12.64 13.04
N GLY A 315 12.21 -12.67 12.71
CA GLY A 315 11.20 -12.95 13.72
C GLY A 315 11.29 -14.39 14.24
N SER A 316 11.02 -14.58 15.52
CA SER A 316 11.01 -15.90 16.17
C SER A 316 9.64 -16.58 16.11
N ASN A 317 8.56 -15.81 15.92
CA ASN A 317 7.20 -16.34 15.89
C ASN A 317 6.60 -16.26 14.48
N THR A 318 6.46 -17.43 13.86
CA THR A 318 6.01 -17.57 12.48
C THR A 318 4.50 -17.78 12.36
N VAL A 319 3.75 -17.71 13.46
CA VAL A 319 2.28 -17.78 13.42
C VAL A 319 1.75 -16.57 12.67
N PHE A 320 0.94 -16.83 11.65
CA PHE A 320 0.34 -15.78 10.87
C PHE A 320 -0.82 -15.14 11.65
N GLU A 321 -0.79 -13.80 11.72
CA GLU A 321 -1.89 -12.93 12.11
C GLU A 321 -1.74 -11.67 11.26
N ALA A 322 -2.86 -11.10 10.79
CA ALA A 322 -2.82 -9.88 9.98
C ALA A 322 -2.18 -8.73 10.76
N ILE A 323 -1.82 -7.62 10.11
CA ILE A 323 -1.34 -6.44 10.83
C ILE A 323 -2.56 -5.78 11.48
N THR A 324 -2.84 -6.12 12.74
CA THR A 324 -4.01 -5.68 13.52
C THR A 324 -3.70 -4.44 14.36
N CYS A 325 -4.70 -3.96 15.11
CA CYS A 325 -4.57 -2.81 16.02
C CYS A 325 -3.39 -2.98 17.00
N ALA A 326 -3.28 -4.16 17.63
CA ALA A 326 -2.27 -4.45 18.63
C ALA A 326 -0.84 -4.58 18.07
N ALA A 327 -0.69 -4.65 16.73
CA ALA A 327 0.61 -4.55 16.09
C ALA A 327 1.16 -3.11 16.19
N CYS A 328 0.32 -2.10 15.99
CA CYS A 328 0.73 -0.70 16.05
C CYS A 328 0.64 -0.11 17.46
N HIS A 329 -0.39 -0.49 18.22
CA HIS A 329 -0.69 0.03 19.55
C HIS A 329 -0.34 -0.99 20.64
N ASP A 330 0.38 -0.56 21.67
CA ASP A 330 0.56 -1.31 22.90
C ASP A 330 -0.56 -0.97 23.91
N PRO A 331 -1.51 -1.88 24.16
CA PRO A 331 -2.62 -1.58 25.06
C PRO A 331 -2.19 -1.33 26.52
N HIS A 332 -0.93 -1.60 26.87
CA HIS A 332 -0.40 -1.44 28.24
C HIS A 332 0.60 -0.30 28.40
N GLU A 333 0.98 0.39 27.33
CA GLU A 333 2.08 1.36 27.41
C GLU A 333 1.73 2.74 26.87
N THR A 334 2.18 3.77 27.58
CA THR A 334 1.93 5.18 27.24
C THR A 334 3.20 5.95 26.88
N THR A 335 4.35 5.26 26.88
CA THR A 335 5.65 5.84 26.56
C THR A 335 5.62 6.64 25.24
N ASN A 336 4.90 6.18 24.23
CA ASN A 336 4.70 6.91 22.98
C ASN A 336 3.25 7.42 22.86
N PRO A 337 3.03 8.58 22.20
CA PRO A 337 1.69 9.12 21.95
C PRO A 337 0.78 8.09 21.29
N HIS A 338 -0.51 8.11 21.65
CA HIS A 338 -1.51 7.14 21.17
C HIS A 338 -1.14 5.67 21.41
N GLN A 339 -0.26 5.42 22.39
CA GLN A 339 0.22 4.09 22.75
C GLN A 339 0.93 3.36 21.60
N LEU A 340 1.61 4.08 20.70
CA LEU A 340 2.31 3.44 19.59
C LEU A 340 3.52 2.61 20.05
N ARG A 341 3.83 1.51 19.38
CA ARG A 341 4.97 0.64 19.74
C ARG A 341 6.34 1.21 19.38
N SER A 342 6.43 2.14 18.44
CA SER A 342 7.70 2.71 18.00
C SER A 342 7.91 4.15 18.48
N ALA A 343 9.16 4.48 18.73
CA ALA A 343 9.59 5.87 18.90
C ALA A 343 9.28 6.72 17.65
N PRO A 344 9.19 8.06 17.78
CA PRO A 344 8.94 8.97 16.66
C PRO A 344 10.16 9.22 15.75
N LEU A 345 11.17 8.35 15.79
CA LEU A 345 12.36 8.37 14.95
C LEU A 345 12.64 6.98 14.39
N TYR A 346 13.29 6.91 13.23
CA TYR A 346 13.70 5.66 12.62
C TYR A 346 15.00 5.83 11.83
N THR A 347 15.84 4.78 11.79
CA THR A 347 17.02 4.75 10.92
C THR A 347 16.73 3.83 9.75
N LEU A 348 16.66 4.40 8.55
CA LEU A 348 16.47 3.67 7.31
C LEU A 348 17.63 2.70 7.09
N PRO A 349 17.42 1.53 6.47
CA PRO A 349 18.50 0.55 6.29
C PRO A 349 19.67 1.02 5.43
N GLU A 350 19.50 2.09 4.64
CA GLU A 350 20.62 2.69 3.90
C GLU A 350 21.55 3.53 4.80
N GLY A 351 21.06 4.02 5.95
CA GLY A 351 21.88 4.67 6.99
C GLY A 351 21.30 5.96 7.57
N THR A 352 20.36 6.62 6.89
CA THR A 352 19.81 7.91 7.34
C THR A 352 18.88 7.74 8.53
N THR A 353 19.13 8.48 9.60
CA THR A 353 18.23 8.62 10.74
C THR A 353 17.23 9.75 10.50
N VAL A 354 15.96 9.41 10.38
CA VAL A 354 14.84 10.34 10.22
C VAL A 354 14.36 10.78 11.59
N THR A 355 14.50 12.08 11.88
CA THR A 355 14.19 12.66 13.20
C THR A 355 12.93 13.53 13.19
N ASN A 356 12.43 13.88 12.00
CA ASN A 356 11.25 14.70 11.72
C ASN A 356 10.01 13.86 11.35
N ALA A 357 10.09 12.53 11.38
CA ALA A 357 9.00 11.66 10.93
C ALA A 357 7.75 11.74 11.83
N GLY A 358 7.89 12.14 13.09
CA GLY A 358 6.79 12.16 14.06
C GLY A 358 6.12 10.79 14.16
N LEU A 359 4.78 10.74 14.12
CA LEU A 359 4.04 9.48 14.12
C LEU A 359 4.27 8.63 12.85
N GLY A 360 4.78 9.23 11.76
CA GLY A 360 5.14 8.54 10.52
C GLY A 360 6.34 7.59 10.66
N ALA A 361 7.14 7.72 11.73
CA ALA A 361 8.26 6.81 12.01
C ALA A 361 7.80 5.34 12.11
N LEU A 362 6.60 5.10 12.65
CA LEU A 362 6.01 3.77 12.72
C LEU A 362 5.80 3.18 11.32
N CYS A 363 5.35 3.98 10.36
CA CYS A 363 5.13 3.55 8.99
C CYS A 363 6.45 3.17 8.32
N MET A 364 7.50 3.96 8.57
CA MET A 364 8.85 3.73 8.03
C MET A 364 9.51 2.45 8.56
N GLN A 365 9.01 1.85 9.65
CA GLN A 365 9.50 0.54 10.12
C GLN A 365 9.26 -0.61 9.12
N CYS A 366 8.28 -0.44 8.23
CA CYS A 366 7.92 -1.42 7.20
C CYS A 366 8.03 -0.87 5.77
N HIS A 367 7.69 0.41 5.57
CA HIS A 367 7.61 1.05 4.25
C HIS A 367 8.93 1.68 3.83
N HIS A 368 9.96 0.83 3.73
CA HIS A 368 11.32 1.23 3.44
C HIS A 368 12.04 0.11 2.64
N SER A 369 13.14 0.46 1.97
CA SER A 369 14.01 -0.51 1.29
C SER A 369 14.59 -1.50 2.30
N ARG A 370 14.36 -2.81 2.13
CA ARG A 370 14.96 -3.83 3.02
C ARG A 370 16.42 -4.11 2.68
N ASN A 371 16.80 -3.85 1.44
CA ASN A 371 18.10 -4.24 0.89
C ASN A 371 19.19 -3.19 1.09
N GLY A 372 18.96 -2.22 1.99
CA GLY A 372 19.93 -1.19 2.37
C GLY A 372 20.23 -0.21 1.23
N SER A 373 21.44 0.33 1.25
CA SER A 373 21.90 1.31 0.26
C SER A 373 21.97 0.71 -1.15
N ALA A 374 21.56 1.51 -2.14
CA ALA A 374 21.62 1.16 -3.56
C ALA A 374 23.00 0.65 -4.01
N SER A 375 24.06 1.38 -3.64
CA SER A 375 25.43 1.08 -4.05
C SER A 375 25.89 -0.30 -3.57
N ASN A 376 25.61 -0.64 -2.31
CA ASN A 376 25.95 -1.96 -1.76
C ASN A 376 25.14 -3.07 -2.43
N ASN A 377 23.84 -2.85 -2.70
CA ASN A 377 23.02 -3.84 -3.39
C ASN A 377 23.56 -4.14 -4.79
N VAL A 378 23.85 -3.11 -5.59
CA VAL A 378 24.38 -3.25 -6.96
C VAL A 378 25.69 -4.04 -6.95
N VAL A 379 26.65 -3.65 -6.10
CA VAL A 379 27.97 -4.29 -6.02
C VAL A 379 27.86 -5.75 -5.58
N ASN A 380 27.10 -6.02 -4.52
CA ASN A 380 26.97 -7.38 -3.99
C ASN A 380 26.19 -8.27 -4.96
N TYR A 381 25.14 -7.75 -5.59
CA TYR A 381 24.36 -8.51 -6.58
C TYR A 381 25.23 -8.94 -7.77
N GLN A 382 26.08 -8.06 -8.31
CA GLN A 382 27.01 -8.42 -9.38
C GLN A 382 27.98 -9.54 -8.99
N ARG A 383 28.38 -9.57 -7.72
CA ARG A 383 29.29 -10.59 -7.15
C ARG A 383 28.56 -11.85 -6.70
N ASN A 384 27.24 -11.93 -6.90
CA ASN A 384 26.38 -12.98 -6.36
C ASN A 384 26.55 -13.15 -4.83
N GLN A 385 26.76 -12.04 -4.14
CA GLN A 385 26.90 -11.95 -2.68
C GLN A 385 25.57 -11.55 -2.04
N PRO A 386 25.35 -11.88 -0.75
CA PRO A 386 24.14 -11.48 -0.04
C PRO A 386 23.88 -9.98 -0.12
N THR A 387 22.65 -9.61 -0.45
CA THR A 387 22.20 -8.21 -0.54
C THR A 387 21.19 -7.84 0.54
N TRP A 388 20.76 -8.81 1.34
CA TRP A 388 19.88 -8.66 2.51
C TRP A 388 19.98 -9.90 3.41
N ALA A 389 19.35 -9.86 4.58
CA ALA A 389 19.44 -10.92 5.59
C ALA A 389 18.99 -12.32 5.11
N GLY A 390 18.16 -12.41 4.07
CA GLY A 390 17.62 -13.68 3.55
C GLY A 390 18.16 -14.11 2.19
N GLY A 391 19.25 -13.50 1.69
CA GLY A 391 19.98 -14.02 0.52
C GLY A 391 20.38 -12.97 -0.52
N VAL A 392 20.35 -13.38 -1.79
CA VAL A 392 20.76 -12.57 -2.96
C VAL A 392 19.53 -12.16 -3.76
N SER A 393 19.28 -10.85 -3.86
CA SER A 393 18.22 -10.28 -4.69
C SER A 393 18.56 -8.85 -5.12
N PHE A 394 18.20 -8.48 -6.34
CA PHE A 394 18.41 -7.12 -6.85
C PHE A 394 17.23 -6.20 -6.50
N GLY A 395 17.52 -4.92 -6.33
CA GLY A 395 16.53 -3.87 -6.12
C GLY A 395 16.18 -3.64 -4.64
N PRO A 396 15.30 -2.68 -4.32
CA PRO A 396 15.06 -2.24 -2.94
C PRO A 396 14.23 -3.19 -2.07
N HIS A 397 13.28 -3.92 -2.67
CA HIS A 397 12.42 -4.97 -2.09
C HIS A 397 11.82 -4.69 -0.69
N ASP A 398 10.54 -4.41 -0.47
CA ASP A 398 9.45 -3.87 -1.30
C ASP A 398 9.01 -2.57 -0.59
N SER A 399 8.48 -1.57 -1.31
CA SER A 399 8.27 -0.19 -0.84
C SER A 399 9.56 0.56 -0.49
N THR A 400 9.58 1.84 -0.83
CA THR A 400 10.71 2.79 -0.66
C THR A 400 10.18 4.15 -0.23
N ALA A 401 8.97 4.17 0.34
CA ALA A 401 8.27 5.41 0.66
C ALA A 401 9.03 6.24 1.70
N GLY A 402 9.63 5.59 2.71
CA GLY A 402 10.49 6.25 3.68
C GLY A 402 11.70 6.93 3.02
N GLU A 403 12.45 6.20 2.21
CA GLU A 403 13.60 6.75 1.48
C GLU A 403 13.20 7.87 0.50
N MET A 404 12.12 7.70 -0.27
CA MET A 404 11.69 8.70 -1.24
C MET A 404 11.27 10.00 -0.56
N VAL A 405 10.48 9.93 0.51
CA VAL A 405 10.03 11.13 1.24
C VAL A 405 11.22 11.90 1.78
N GLU A 406 12.25 11.21 2.29
CA GLU A 406 13.47 11.84 2.79
C GLU A 406 14.48 12.21 1.70
N GLY A 407 14.29 11.74 0.46
CA GLY A 407 15.17 12.04 -0.65
C GLY A 407 16.51 11.33 -0.56
N VAL A 408 16.51 10.06 -0.16
CA VAL A 408 17.71 9.23 -0.02
C VAL A 408 17.51 7.87 -0.70
N GLY A 409 18.54 7.01 -0.73
CA GLY A 409 18.42 5.63 -1.20
C GLY A 409 18.43 5.42 -2.71
N GLY A 410 18.48 6.48 -3.52
CA GLY A 410 18.68 6.42 -4.97
C GLY A 410 20.16 6.33 -5.38
N ILE A 411 20.41 5.99 -6.65
CA ILE A 411 21.71 6.20 -7.30
C ILE A 411 21.75 7.61 -7.88
N GLU A 412 22.52 8.49 -7.27
CA GLU A 412 22.54 9.92 -7.62
C GLU A 412 23.59 10.28 -8.69
N TYR A 413 24.40 9.31 -9.11
CA TYR A 413 25.45 9.50 -10.13
C TYR A 413 26.46 10.63 -9.79
N GLY A 414 26.69 10.88 -8.49
CA GLY A 414 27.53 11.97 -8.02
C GLY A 414 26.95 13.37 -8.25
N LYS A 415 25.68 13.47 -8.65
CA LYS A 415 24.95 14.72 -8.83
C LYS A 415 24.20 15.07 -7.54
N PHE A 416 24.04 16.36 -7.28
CA PHE A 416 23.08 16.80 -6.26
C PHE A 416 21.67 16.64 -6.82
N ILE A 417 20.86 15.77 -6.20
CA ILE A 417 19.46 15.60 -6.54
C ILE A 417 18.60 16.35 -5.52
N PRO A 418 17.84 17.39 -5.92
CA PRO A 418 17.03 18.16 -4.99
C PRO A 418 15.84 17.34 -4.47
N SER A 419 15.38 17.68 -3.27
CA SER A 419 14.20 17.10 -2.65
C SER A 419 13.09 18.13 -2.45
N GLY A 420 11.85 17.65 -2.50
CA GLY A 420 10.65 18.41 -2.16
C GLY A 420 10.53 18.61 -0.65
N THR A 421 9.51 19.38 -0.24
CA THR A 421 9.39 19.85 1.16
C THR A 421 8.38 19.06 1.99
N HIS A 422 7.77 17.99 1.47
CA HIS A 422 6.73 17.26 2.18
C HIS A 422 7.23 16.67 3.52
N ASN A 423 8.47 16.18 3.59
CA ASN A 423 9.07 15.68 4.83
C ASN A 423 9.23 16.77 5.91
N ALA A 424 9.39 18.03 5.51
CA ALA A 424 9.60 19.17 6.41
C ALA A 424 8.30 19.95 6.70
N THR A 425 7.31 19.87 5.81
CA THR A 425 6.09 20.71 5.86
C THR A 425 4.89 19.95 6.42
N ILE A 426 4.79 18.64 6.18
CA ILE A 426 3.64 17.84 6.61
C ILE A 426 3.87 17.31 8.03
N PRO A 427 3.07 17.72 9.03
CA PRO A 427 3.18 17.17 10.38
C PRO A 427 2.94 15.66 10.37
N ASN A 428 3.82 14.91 11.06
CA ASN A 428 3.80 13.45 11.11
C ASN A 428 3.92 12.74 9.75
N VAL A 429 4.36 13.47 8.71
CA VAL A 429 4.74 12.95 7.39
C VAL A 429 3.67 12.00 6.82
N CYS A 430 3.85 10.69 6.93
CA CYS A 430 2.94 9.66 6.41
C CYS A 430 1.52 9.81 6.98
N VAL A 431 1.41 9.99 8.29
CA VAL A 431 0.13 10.08 9.01
C VAL A 431 -0.64 11.35 8.61
N GLY A 432 0.08 12.43 8.33
CA GLY A 432 -0.51 13.71 7.93
C GLY A 432 -1.35 13.63 6.65
N CYS A 433 -1.02 12.71 5.74
CA CYS A 433 -1.77 12.50 4.50
C CYS A 433 -2.64 11.23 4.54
N HIS A 434 -2.04 10.08 4.85
CA HIS A 434 -2.70 8.77 4.75
C HIS A 434 -3.78 8.56 5.82
N MET A 435 -3.66 9.23 6.96
CA MET A 435 -4.62 9.13 8.06
C MET A 435 -5.42 10.43 8.24
N GLN A 436 -5.59 11.22 7.17
CA GLN A 436 -6.36 12.45 7.24
C GLN A 436 -7.78 12.20 7.81
N PRO A 437 -8.31 13.10 8.66
CA PRO A 437 -9.66 12.96 9.20
C PRO A 437 -10.71 12.99 8.08
N VAL A 438 -11.71 12.11 8.20
CA VAL A 438 -12.85 12.07 7.27
C VAL A 438 -14.13 12.12 8.08
N ALA A 439 -14.99 13.09 7.78
CA ALA A 439 -16.27 13.26 8.47
C ALA A 439 -17.20 12.07 8.20
N SER A 440 -18.03 11.70 9.17
CA SER A 440 -18.98 10.59 9.04
C SER A 440 -20.05 10.80 7.96
N THR A 441 -20.25 12.05 7.52
CA THR A 441 -21.13 12.45 6.42
C THR A 441 -20.46 12.40 5.04
N ASP A 442 -19.13 12.27 4.99
CA ASP A 442 -18.38 12.21 3.74
C ASP A 442 -18.48 10.79 3.13
N PRO A 443 -18.76 10.63 1.81
CA PRO A 443 -18.81 9.31 1.17
C PRO A 443 -17.53 8.48 1.28
N ALA A 444 -16.39 9.11 1.55
CA ALA A 444 -15.10 8.50 1.81
C ALA A 444 -14.97 7.89 3.21
N PHE A 445 -15.89 8.19 4.13
CA PHE A 445 -15.84 7.69 5.51
C PHE A 445 -15.67 6.17 5.53
N THR A 446 -14.72 5.68 6.34
CA THR A 446 -14.24 4.27 6.42
C THR A 446 -13.49 3.73 5.20
N LYS A 447 -13.44 4.45 4.07
CA LYS A 447 -12.87 3.97 2.80
C LYS A 447 -11.53 4.63 2.46
N ALA A 448 -11.38 5.92 2.73
CA ALA A 448 -10.12 6.68 2.60
C ALA A 448 -9.83 7.47 3.89
N GLY A 449 -8.57 7.81 4.11
CA GLY A 449 -8.10 8.44 5.34
C GLY A 449 -8.15 7.51 6.57
N GLY A 450 -7.97 8.08 7.75
CA GLY A 450 -7.99 7.34 9.01
C GLY A 450 -7.18 6.03 9.00
N HIS A 451 -7.72 4.96 9.55
CA HIS A 451 -7.09 3.62 9.57
C HIS A 451 -7.33 2.79 8.31
N SER A 452 -7.90 3.36 7.24
CA SER A 452 -7.88 2.70 5.93
C SER A 452 -6.53 2.92 5.24
N PHE A 453 -5.84 4.01 5.60
CA PHE A 453 -4.58 4.51 5.04
C PHE A 453 -4.64 4.81 3.54
N ASN A 454 -5.82 4.67 2.92
CA ASN A 454 -6.00 4.90 1.50
C ASN A 454 -6.16 6.40 1.23
N MET A 455 -5.50 6.86 0.17
CA MET A 455 -5.62 8.25 -0.29
C MET A 455 -6.82 8.46 -1.23
N ALA A 456 -7.45 7.40 -1.71
CA ALA A 456 -8.59 7.47 -2.60
C ALA A 456 -9.60 6.37 -2.26
N TYR A 457 -10.83 6.55 -2.73
CA TYR A 457 -11.88 5.55 -2.62
C TYR A 457 -12.64 5.43 -3.94
N SER A 458 -13.34 4.32 -4.11
CA SER A 458 -14.19 4.10 -5.29
C SER A 458 -15.66 4.31 -4.94
N VAL A 459 -16.39 4.95 -5.84
CA VAL A 459 -17.84 5.11 -5.79
C VAL A 459 -18.45 4.54 -7.07
N ILE A 460 -19.52 3.77 -6.94
CA ILE A 460 -20.27 3.29 -8.08
C ILE A 460 -21.49 4.20 -8.28
N THR A 461 -21.57 4.86 -9.44
CA THR A 461 -22.69 5.70 -9.82
C THR A 461 -23.21 5.22 -11.17
N ASN A 462 -24.49 4.82 -11.25
CA ASN A 462 -25.11 4.28 -12.46
C ASN A 462 -24.31 3.12 -13.11
N GLY A 463 -23.72 2.25 -12.29
CA GLY A 463 -22.90 1.13 -12.76
C GLY A 463 -21.46 1.49 -13.16
N VAL A 464 -21.07 2.77 -13.12
CA VAL A 464 -19.71 3.23 -13.40
C VAL A 464 -18.94 3.38 -12.09
N THR A 465 -17.78 2.74 -11.99
CA THR A 465 -16.87 2.90 -10.84
C THR A 465 -15.98 4.11 -11.06
N ASN A 466 -16.18 5.16 -10.27
CA ASN A 466 -15.35 6.36 -10.26
C ASN A 466 -14.36 6.27 -9.10
N HIS A 467 -13.08 6.57 -9.37
CA HIS A 467 -12.08 6.79 -8.33
C HIS A 467 -12.10 8.25 -7.90
N VAL A 468 -12.16 8.49 -6.59
CA VAL A 468 -12.21 9.83 -6.01
C VAL A 468 -11.02 9.99 -5.08
N ALA A 469 -10.18 10.99 -5.39
CA ALA A 469 -9.01 11.34 -4.59
C ALA A 469 -9.41 12.12 -3.34
N LYS A 470 -8.84 11.75 -2.20
CA LYS A 470 -9.05 12.46 -0.94
C LYS A 470 -7.94 13.50 -0.73
N VAL A 471 -8.21 14.72 -1.21
CA VAL A 471 -7.22 15.80 -1.33
C VAL A 471 -7.36 16.90 -0.27
N ASP A 472 -8.17 16.72 0.78
CA ASP A 472 -8.45 17.78 1.77
C ASP A 472 -7.20 18.36 2.44
N VAL A 473 -6.18 17.52 2.66
CA VAL A 473 -4.90 17.95 3.23
C VAL A 473 -4.06 18.72 2.22
N CYS A 474 -4.16 18.36 0.94
CA CYS A 474 -3.41 18.96 -0.16
C CYS A 474 -3.91 20.38 -0.45
N VAL A 475 -5.24 20.58 -0.46
CA VAL A 475 -5.85 21.88 -0.80
C VAL A 475 -5.45 23.02 0.14
N LYS A 476 -5.03 22.69 1.37
CA LYS A 476 -4.53 23.67 2.35
C LYS A 476 -3.27 24.40 1.90
N CYS A 477 -2.46 23.78 1.04
CA CYS A 477 -1.20 24.36 0.55
C CYS A 477 -1.19 24.54 -0.98
N HIS A 478 -1.97 23.75 -1.71
CA HIS A 478 -1.96 23.74 -3.18
C HIS A 478 -3.11 24.50 -3.83
N GLY A 479 -4.06 25.01 -3.05
CA GLY A 479 -5.29 25.60 -3.58
C GLY A 479 -6.27 24.51 -4.05
N HIS A 480 -7.27 24.89 -4.85
CA HIS A 480 -8.27 23.95 -5.33
C HIS A 480 -7.63 22.91 -6.26
N ILE A 481 -7.68 21.65 -5.85
CA ILE A 481 -7.33 20.48 -6.65
C ILE A 481 -8.38 19.40 -6.39
N GLU A 482 -8.58 18.53 -7.37
CA GLU A 482 -9.56 17.43 -7.30
C GLU A 482 -8.91 16.05 -7.42
N ASP A 483 -7.63 16.02 -7.80
CA ASP A 483 -6.84 14.81 -8.00
C ASP A 483 -5.37 15.02 -7.56
N PHE A 484 -4.65 13.94 -7.33
CA PHE A 484 -3.23 13.96 -6.98
C PHE A 484 -2.35 14.29 -8.19
N ASP A 485 -2.78 13.95 -9.40
CA ASP A 485 -2.05 14.15 -10.65
C ASP A 485 -2.10 15.61 -11.13
N MET A 486 -1.63 16.51 -10.27
CA MET A 486 -1.71 17.95 -10.48
C MET A 486 -0.69 18.44 -11.52
N VAL A 487 -1.15 19.31 -12.42
CA VAL A 487 -0.31 19.92 -13.47
C VAL A 487 0.71 20.88 -12.85
N ARG A 488 1.99 20.72 -13.21
CA ARG A 488 3.08 21.53 -12.65
C ARG A 488 4.06 22.04 -13.69
N LYS A 489 4.70 21.12 -14.38
CA LYS A 489 5.82 21.38 -15.29
C LYS A 489 5.94 20.17 -16.22
N ASP A 490 6.30 20.44 -17.46
CA ASP A 490 6.81 19.43 -18.38
C ASP A 490 8.15 18.91 -17.80
N TYR A 491 8.10 17.75 -17.15
CA TYR A 491 9.27 17.13 -16.57
C TYR A 491 9.92 16.17 -17.55
N ASN A 492 9.18 15.51 -18.42
CA ASN A 492 9.74 14.54 -19.36
C ASN A 492 10.33 15.15 -20.65
N GLY A 493 10.11 16.45 -20.87
CA GLY A 493 10.63 17.22 -22.00
C GLY A 493 9.89 17.00 -23.31
N ASP A 494 8.65 16.49 -23.29
CA ASP A 494 7.90 16.18 -24.51
C ASP A 494 7.11 17.38 -25.10
N GLY A 495 7.17 18.53 -24.44
CA GLY A 495 6.49 19.76 -24.85
C GLY A 495 5.04 19.86 -24.38
N MET A 496 4.51 18.83 -23.68
CA MET A 496 3.22 18.89 -23.01
C MET A 496 3.42 19.05 -21.51
N ILE A 497 2.61 19.89 -20.87
CA ILE A 497 2.60 20.02 -19.42
C ILE A 497 1.43 19.21 -18.89
N GLU A 498 1.73 18.10 -18.23
CA GLU A 498 0.73 17.20 -17.65
C GLU A 498 0.83 17.13 -16.13
N GLY A 499 0.02 16.25 -15.54
CA GLY A 499 0.05 15.95 -14.12
C GLY A 499 1.35 15.27 -13.70
N ILE A 500 1.82 15.54 -12.48
CA ILE A 500 3.10 15.03 -11.96
C ILE A 500 3.24 13.50 -12.02
N GLN A 501 2.17 12.75 -11.73
CA GLN A 501 2.20 11.29 -11.80
C GLN A 501 2.29 10.78 -13.24
N THR A 502 1.62 11.48 -14.17
CA THR A 502 1.73 11.19 -15.61
C THR A 502 3.15 11.46 -16.12
N GLU A 503 3.71 12.61 -15.77
CA GLU A 503 5.08 13.01 -16.12
C GLU A 503 6.14 12.01 -15.60
N VAL A 504 6.03 11.61 -14.32
CA VAL A 504 6.91 10.61 -13.71
C VAL A 504 6.73 9.24 -14.36
N GLN A 505 5.51 8.85 -14.73
CA GLN A 505 5.26 7.60 -15.44
C GLN A 505 5.91 7.60 -16.83
N LYS A 506 5.82 8.70 -17.59
CA LYS A 506 6.48 8.82 -18.89
C LYS A 506 8.01 8.75 -18.77
N LEU A 507 8.59 9.31 -17.71
CA LEU A 507 10.02 9.17 -17.41
C LEU A 507 10.42 7.73 -17.05
N LEU A 508 9.61 7.02 -16.25
CA LEU A 508 9.80 5.59 -15.98
C LEU A 508 9.75 4.78 -17.27
N ASP A 509 8.74 5.02 -18.11
CA ASP A 509 8.57 4.34 -19.39
C ASP A 509 9.78 4.58 -20.29
N ARG A 510 10.23 5.84 -20.41
CA ARG A 510 11.43 6.20 -21.18
C ARG A 510 12.67 5.48 -20.66
N LEU A 511 12.93 5.53 -19.35
CA LEU A 511 14.07 4.83 -18.74
C LEU A 511 14.00 3.31 -19.01
N SER A 512 12.80 2.73 -18.97
CA SER A 512 12.60 1.29 -19.21
C SER A 512 12.98 0.88 -20.64
N THR A 513 12.79 1.76 -21.64
CA THR A 513 13.21 1.49 -23.03
C THR A 513 14.73 1.44 -23.20
N LEU A 514 15.46 2.12 -22.32
CA LEU A 514 16.92 2.17 -22.30
C LEU A 514 17.55 0.97 -21.56
N LEU A 515 16.73 0.12 -20.93
CA LEU A 515 17.20 -1.07 -20.22
C LEU A 515 17.21 -2.31 -21.14
N PRO A 516 18.10 -3.28 -20.89
CA PRO A 516 18.15 -4.51 -21.67
C PRO A 516 16.95 -5.42 -21.42
N ASN A 517 16.72 -6.36 -22.34
CA ASN A 517 15.78 -7.45 -22.10
C ASN A 517 16.27 -8.38 -20.97
N SER A 518 15.33 -9.15 -20.42
CA SER A 518 15.57 -10.04 -19.28
C SER A 518 16.22 -11.39 -19.64
N THR A 519 16.55 -11.64 -20.90
CA THR A 519 17.19 -12.89 -21.33
C THR A 519 18.63 -12.93 -20.83
N TYR A 520 19.03 -14.03 -20.21
CA TYR A 520 20.41 -14.20 -19.79
C TYR A 520 21.34 -14.30 -21.00
N ARG A 521 22.47 -13.59 -20.95
CA ARG A 521 23.50 -13.61 -21.98
C ARG A 521 24.84 -13.93 -21.35
N ALA A 522 25.45 -15.06 -21.71
CA ALA A 522 26.75 -15.45 -21.17
C ALA A 522 27.88 -14.49 -21.58
N ASP A 523 27.74 -13.81 -22.72
CA ASP A 523 28.74 -12.88 -23.26
C ASP A 523 28.77 -11.52 -22.54
N GLY A 524 27.78 -11.22 -21.68
CA GLY A 524 27.66 -9.93 -21.01
C GLY A 524 27.33 -8.74 -21.94
N ASN A 525 27.11 -8.98 -23.23
CA ASN A 525 26.86 -7.94 -24.23
C ASN A 525 25.38 -7.54 -24.23
N TYR A 526 24.98 -6.85 -23.17
CA TYR A 526 23.64 -6.29 -23.04
C TYR A 526 23.52 -4.95 -23.76
N VAL A 527 22.41 -4.75 -24.45
CA VAL A 527 22.02 -3.50 -25.13
C VAL A 527 20.58 -3.16 -24.78
N ALA A 528 20.22 -1.89 -24.85
CA ALA A 528 18.84 -1.44 -24.74
C ALA A 528 17.97 -2.13 -25.80
N ASP A 529 16.75 -2.53 -25.45
CA ASP A 529 15.83 -3.19 -26.38
C ASP A 529 14.75 -2.26 -26.96
N GLY A 530 14.66 -1.02 -26.47
CA GLY A 530 13.74 0.01 -26.98
C GLY A 530 12.27 -0.19 -26.60
N LEU A 531 11.95 -1.13 -25.71
CA LEU A 531 10.55 -1.45 -25.37
C LEU A 531 10.18 -0.91 -23.98
N VAL A 532 9.00 -0.31 -23.85
CA VAL A 532 8.41 0.04 -22.55
C VAL A 532 8.14 -1.24 -21.77
N LYS A 533 8.63 -1.32 -20.53
CA LYS A 533 8.53 -2.56 -19.73
C LYS A 533 8.52 -2.29 -18.23
N SER A 534 7.92 -3.20 -17.47
CA SER A 534 8.07 -3.24 -16.02
C SER A 534 9.37 -3.95 -15.63
N ILE A 535 10.14 -3.33 -14.73
CA ILE A 535 11.38 -3.90 -14.20
C ILE A 535 11.10 -4.49 -12.83
N GLY A 536 11.26 -5.81 -12.73
CA GLY A 536 11.16 -6.56 -11.49
C GLY A 536 12.48 -7.23 -11.12
N ARG A 537 12.50 -7.83 -9.92
CA ARG A 537 13.67 -8.54 -9.37
C ARG A 537 14.19 -9.65 -10.28
N THR A 538 13.32 -10.30 -11.05
CA THR A 538 13.67 -11.39 -11.98
C THR A 538 14.08 -10.88 -13.37
N SER A 539 13.78 -9.62 -13.71
CA SER A 539 14.15 -9.00 -14.98
C SER A 539 15.67 -8.83 -15.08
N VAL A 540 16.28 -8.36 -14.00
CA VAL A 540 17.70 -8.00 -13.90
C VAL A 540 18.58 -9.25 -13.82
N LYS A 541 19.81 -9.17 -14.34
CA LYS A 541 20.82 -10.27 -14.29
C LYS A 541 22.09 -9.80 -13.61
N THR A 542 22.74 -10.71 -12.90
CA THR A 542 23.97 -10.44 -12.13
C THR A 542 25.11 -9.94 -12.99
N ASN A 543 25.18 -10.35 -14.27
CA ASN A 543 26.19 -9.93 -15.22
C ASN A 543 25.76 -8.75 -16.11
N TRP A 544 24.70 -8.02 -15.78
CA TRP A 544 24.41 -6.74 -16.42
C TRP A 544 25.55 -5.74 -16.13
N PRO A 545 25.99 -4.96 -17.13
CA PRO A 545 26.85 -3.80 -16.91
C PRO A 545 26.31 -2.88 -15.81
N THR A 546 27.20 -2.35 -14.97
CA THR A 546 26.82 -1.55 -13.78
C THR A 546 25.90 -0.38 -14.11
N LYS A 547 26.07 0.28 -15.27
CA LYS A 547 25.16 1.36 -15.72
C LYS A 547 23.70 0.92 -15.80
N PHE A 548 23.42 -0.29 -16.30
CA PHE A 548 22.07 -0.82 -16.38
C PHE A 548 21.54 -1.24 -15.02
N LEU A 549 22.40 -1.71 -14.12
CA LEU A 549 22.00 -1.99 -12.74
C LEU A 549 21.66 -0.71 -11.98
N ASN A 550 22.46 0.33 -12.10
CA ASN A 550 22.18 1.63 -11.48
C ASN A 550 20.84 2.20 -11.95
N ALA A 551 20.61 2.21 -13.27
CA ALA A 551 19.36 2.66 -13.86
C ALA A 551 18.16 1.78 -13.45
N ALA A 552 18.33 0.45 -13.43
CA ALA A 552 17.29 -0.48 -12.98
C ALA A 552 16.95 -0.30 -11.49
N TRP A 553 17.94 0.03 -10.64
CA TRP A 553 17.70 0.35 -9.24
C TRP A 553 16.78 1.56 -9.12
N ASN A 554 17.12 2.69 -9.76
CA ASN A 554 16.32 3.92 -9.69
C ASN A 554 14.92 3.72 -10.28
N HIS A 555 14.81 3.01 -11.40
CA HIS A 555 13.49 2.65 -11.95
C HIS A 555 12.67 1.87 -10.93
N MET A 556 13.24 0.81 -10.33
CA MET A 556 12.54 0.01 -9.32
C MET A 556 12.21 0.82 -8.08
N PHE A 557 13.14 1.65 -7.58
CA PHE A 557 13.00 2.52 -6.42
C PHE A 557 11.78 3.41 -6.53
N ILE A 558 11.59 4.08 -7.66
CA ILE A 558 10.48 5.01 -7.88
C ILE A 558 9.19 4.25 -8.18
N ASN A 559 9.27 3.13 -8.90
CA ASN A 559 8.08 2.34 -9.24
C ASN A 559 7.45 1.65 -8.01
N VAL A 560 8.26 1.12 -7.07
CA VAL A 560 7.73 0.36 -5.91
C VAL A 560 7.24 1.25 -4.77
N GLU A 561 7.63 2.53 -4.71
CA GLU A 561 7.07 3.46 -3.72
C GLU A 561 5.57 3.73 -3.98
N GLY A 562 5.13 3.62 -5.24
CA GLY A 562 3.74 3.73 -5.68
C GLY A 562 3.16 5.16 -5.77
N SER A 563 3.87 6.19 -5.29
CA SER A 563 3.36 7.56 -5.27
C SER A 563 3.42 8.26 -6.63
N ARG A 564 4.31 7.81 -7.53
CA ARG A 564 4.66 8.47 -8.80
C ARG A 564 5.03 9.94 -8.60
N GLY A 565 5.90 10.21 -7.62
CA GLY A 565 6.43 11.54 -7.35
C GLY A 565 5.61 12.40 -6.37
N ILE A 566 4.44 11.97 -5.88
CA ILE A 566 3.70 12.74 -4.87
C ILE A 566 4.49 12.85 -3.55
N HIS A 567 5.19 11.79 -3.15
CA HIS A 567 6.03 11.83 -1.96
C HIS A 567 7.17 12.85 -2.10
N ASN A 568 7.88 12.84 -3.22
CA ASN A 568 9.00 13.75 -3.49
C ASN A 568 9.29 13.88 -5.00
N ALA A 569 8.56 14.78 -5.67
CA ALA A 569 8.65 14.97 -7.11
C ALA A 569 10.04 15.38 -7.61
N PRO A 570 10.73 16.37 -6.99
CA PRO A 570 12.08 16.76 -7.40
C PRO A 570 13.08 15.59 -7.35
N TYR A 571 13.00 14.75 -6.31
CA TYR A 571 13.93 13.63 -6.17
C TYR A 571 13.64 12.51 -7.18
N ALA A 572 12.37 12.11 -7.32
CA ALA A 572 11.96 11.11 -8.31
C ALA A 572 12.34 11.51 -9.73
N VAL A 573 11.98 12.74 -10.16
CA VAL A 573 12.31 13.24 -11.49
C VAL A 573 13.82 13.35 -11.67
N GLY A 574 14.54 13.88 -10.67
CA GLY A 574 15.99 14.05 -10.75
C GLY A 574 16.73 12.73 -10.91
N LEU A 575 16.34 11.68 -10.17
CA LEU A 575 16.90 10.34 -10.31
C LEU A 575 16.60 9.72 -11.68
N LEU A 576 15.37 9.86 -12.20
CA LEU A 576 15.03 9.34 -13.53
C LEU A 576 15.84 10.02 -14.62
N LYS A 577 15.92 11.36 -14.58
CA LYS A 577 16.73 12.13 -15.54
C LYS A 577 18.22 11.79 -15.44
N ALA A 578 18.76 11.66 -14.23
CA ALA A 578 20.14 11.26 -14.04
C ALA A 578 20.42 9.86 -14.62
N SER A 579 19.47 8.92 -14.45
CA SER A 579 19.57 7.57 -14.98
C SER A 579 19.47 7.53 -16.51
N ILE A 580 18.54 8.30 -17.09
CA ILE A 580 18.38 8.45 -18.54
C ILE A 580 19.68 9.03 -19.12
N ALA A 581 20.18 10.12 -18.55
CA ALA A 581 21.41 10.79 -18.97
C ALA A 581 22.63 9.85 -18.94
N ASP A 582 22.77 9.01 -17.91
CA ASP A 582 23.87 8.03 -17.82
C ASP A 582 23.80 6.98 -18.95
N LEU A 583 22.59 6.56 -19.33
CA LEU A 583 22.41 5.56 -20.37
C LEU A 583 22.49 6.12 -21.79
N THR A 584 22.07 7.37 -22.01
CA THR A 584 22.09 8.05 -23.32
C THR A 584 23.39 8.81 -23.58
N GLY A 585 24.10 9.22 -22.52
CA GLY A 585 25.18 10.18 -22.61
C GLY A 585 24.70 11.60 -22.96
N ASP A 586 23.46 11.94 -22.61
CA ASP A 586 22.78 13.22 -22.85
C ASP A 586 22.33 13.79 -21.49
N SER A 587 23.12 14.69 -20.90
CA SER A 587 22.87 15.21 -19.54
C SER A 587 21.92 16.39 -19.48
N ASN A 588 21.74 17.10 -20.60
CA ASN A 588 20.80 18.23 -20.68
C ASN A 588 19.41 17.80 -21.20
N ASP A 589 19.27 16.54 -21.59
CA ASP A 589 18.02 15.90 -22.00
C ASP A 589 17.39 16.60 -23.22
N ASP A 590 18.23 17.07 -24.13
CA ASP A 590 17.79 17.77 -25.34
C ASP A 590 17.64 16.85 -26.56
N GLY A 591 17.96 15.56 -26.40
CA GLY A 591 17.86 14.54 -27.43
C GLY A 591 19.13 14.37 -28.26
N LEU A 592 20.22 15.08 -27.92
CA LEU A 592 21.54 14.91 -28.51
C LEU A 592 22.55 14.40 -27.47
N PRO A 593 23.45 13.47 -27.83
CA PRO A 593 24.50 13.06 -26.89
C PRO A 593 25.47 14.20 -26.59
N ASP A 594 25.78 14.42 -25.31
CA ASP A 594 26.75 15.38 -24.81
C ASP A 594 28.12 15.19 -25.49
N ALA A 595 28.54 13.94 -25.70
CA ALA A 595 29.82 13.65 -26.35
C ALA A 595 29.87 14.19 -27.79
N TRP A 596 28.75 14.11 -28.52
CA TRP A 596 28.63 14.67 -29.86
C TRP A 596 28.60 16.20 -29.79
N GLN A 597 27.84 16.78 -28.87
CA GLN A 597 27.78 18.23 -28.72
C GLN A 597 29.12 18.83 -28.27
N ILE A 598 29.79 18.24 -27.29
CA ILE A 598 31.11 18.68 -26.82
C ILE A 598 32.15 18.55 -27.93
N GLN A 599 32.10 17.49 -28.73
CA GLN A 599 33.01 17.30 -29.86
C GLN A 599 32.97 18.49 -30.85
N TYR A 600 31.77 19.04 -31.12
CA TYR A 600 31.61 20.11 -32.12
C TYR A 600 31.53 21.52 -31.54
N PHE A 601 31.06 21.67 -30.30
CA PHE A 601 30.74 22.97 -29.70
C PHE A 601 31.49 23.25 -28.39
N GLY A 602 32.27 22.29 -27.88
CA GLY A 602 33.03 22.40 -26.63
C GLY A 602 32.19 22.30 -25.35
N SER A 603 30.86 22.39 -25.46
CA SER A 603 29.90 22.23 -24.36
C SER A 603 28.55 21.74 -24.89
N ALA A 604 27.90 20.85 -24.15
CA ALA A 604 26.52 20.41 -24.42
C ALA A 604 25.49 21.54 -24.28
N THR A 605 25.79 22.59 -23.50
CA THR A 605 24.87 23.71 -23.22
C THR A 605 25.19 24.97 -24.03
N ALA A 606 26.13 24.91 -24.97
CA ALA A 606 26.40 26.03 -25.85
C ALA A 606 25.16 26.37 -26.70
N ALA A 607 24.86 27.65 -26.92
CA ALA A 607 23.68 28.06 -27.70
C ALA A 607 23.65 27.42 -29.12
N GLY A 608 24.82 27.22 -29.74
CA GLY A 608 24.96 26.54 -31.03
C GLY A 608 24.83 25.02 -30.98
N ALA A 609 24.86 24.41 -29.80
CA ALA A 609 24.71 22.96 -29.58
C ALA A 609 23.25 22.52 -29.46
N ALA A 610 22.31 23.46 -29.25
CA ALA A 610 20.90 23.15 -29.06
C ALA A 610 20.33 22.34 -30.24
N PRO A 611 19.34 21.45 -30.02
CA PRO A 611 18.83 20.54 -31.05
C PRO A 611 18.32 21.25 -32.30
N ASN A 612 17.65 22.40 -32.11
CA ASN A 612 17.08 23.22 -33.18
C ASN A 612 18.04 24.32 -33.69
N ALA A 613 19.26 24.40 -33.17
CA ALA A 613 20.25 25.35 -33.68
C ALA A 613 20.74 24.92 -35.06
N THR A 614 21.07 25.92 -35.89
CA THR A 614 21.56 25.75 -37.26
C THR A 614 22.95 26.41 -37.39
N PRO A 615 23.97 25.93 -36.66
CA PRO A 615 25.27 26.62 -36.53
C PRO A 615 26.03 26.76 -37.87
N ALA A 616 25.76 25.91 -38.84
CA ALA A 616 26.29 26.03 -40.20
C ALA A 616 25.58 27.06 -41.09
N GLY A 617 24.45 27.64 -40.65
CA GLY A 617 23.66 28.61 -41.42
C GLY A 617 22.83 28.03 -42.57
N ASP A 618 22.69 26.71 -42.66
CA ASP A 618 22.06 25.98 -43.78
C ASP A 618 20.62 25.53 -43.49
N VAL A 619 19.93 26.16 -42.53
CA VAL A 619 18.54 25.88 -42.09
C VAL A 619 18.25 24.48 -41.53
N TYR A 620 19.21 23.55 -41.53
CA TYR A 620 19.02 22.20 -40.98
C TYR A 620 19.48 22.10 -39.53
N PRO A 621 18.60 21.64 -38.62
CA PRO A 621 18.88 21.60 -37.19
C PRO A 621 19.85 20.47 -36.80
N ASN A 622 20.54 20.65 -35.68
CA ASN A 622 21.49 19.69 -35.12
C ASN A 622 20.90 18.28 -34.92
N TRP A 623 19.65 18.14 -34.45
CA TRP A 623 19.01 16.82 -34.26
C TRP A 623 18.98 16.00 -35.56
N LEU A 624 18.68 16.65 -36.68
CA LEU A 624 18.62 16.01 -37.99
C LEU A 624 20.02 15.64 -38.47
N LYS A 625 20.98 16.54 -38.28
CA LYS A 625 22.37 16.28 -38.65
C LYS A 625 22.97 15.14 -37.85
N TYR A 626 22.68 15.06 -36.55
CA TYR A 626 23.08 13.95 -35.70
C TYR A 626 22.48 12.61 -36.18
N ALA A 627 21.17 12.56 -36.42
CA ALA A 627 20.48 11.36 -36.91
C ALA A 627 21.04 10.83 -38.24
N LEU A 628 21.56 11.73 -39.09
CA LEU A 628 22.16 11.42 -40.38
C LEU A 628 23.69 11.22 -40.33
N GLY A 629 24.31 11.36 -39.15
CA GLY A 629 25.77 11.25 -38.99
C GLY A 629 26.57 12.37 -39.66
N LEU A 630 25.99 13.56 -39.81
CA LEU A 630 26.59 14.73 -40.46
C LEU A 630 27.34 15.61 -39.45
N ASN A 631 28.37 16.31 -39.93
CA ASN A 631 29.09 17.32 -39.13
C ASN A 631 28.23 18.59 -39.03
N PRO A 632 27.82 19.03 -37.82
CA PRO A 632 26.91 20.15 -37.66
C PRO A 632 27.52 21.50 -38.03
N MET A 633 28.85 21.60 -38.07
CA MET A 633 29.61 22.81 -38.40
C MET A 633 29.81 22.99 -39.92
N VAL A 634 29.46 21.98 -40.73
CA VAL A 634 29.66 22.02 -42.18
C VAL A 634 28.32 22.33 -42.86
N PRO A 635 28.20 23.46 -43.58
CA PRO A 635 27.02 23.73 -44.38
C PRO A 635 26.97 22.71 -45.52
N GLY A 636 25.79 22.13 -45.75
CA GLY A 636 25.60 21.31 -46.92
C GLY A 636 25.64 22.14 -48.20
N ILE A 637 25.92 21.49 -49.33
CA ILE A 637 25.94 22.16 -50.63
C ILE A 637 24.51 22.26 -51.12
N THR A 638 24.00 23.47 -51.23
CA THR A 638 22.71 23.72 -51.86
C THR A 638 22.79 23.34 -53.33
N THR A 639 21.98 22.36 -53.73
CA THR A 639 21.86 21.96 -55.12
C THR A 639 20.47 22.33 -55.62
N THR A 640 20.45 22.90 -56.83
CA THR A 640 19.22 23.17 -57.55
C THR A 640 19.23 22.28 -58.77
N ASN A 641 18.33 21.30 -58.87
CA ASN A 641 18.22 20.44 -60.05
C ASN A 641 17.25 21.01 -61.11
N GLY A 642 17.08 22.34 -61.13
CA GLY A 642 16.08 23.03 -61.95
C GLY A 642 14.63 22.82 -61.50
N LEU A 643 14.36 22.01 -60.48
CA LEU A 643 13.02 21.65 -60.01
C LEU A 643 12.85 21.64 -58.48
N SER A 644 13.92 21.67 -57.67
CA SER A 644 13.85 21.65 -56.20
C SER A 644 15.16 22.16 -55.59
N VAL A 645 15.08 22.81 -54.42
CA VAL A 645 16.24 23.11 -53.56
C VAL A 645 16.42 21.93 -52.62
N GLY A 646 17.48 21.16 -52.84
CA GLY A 646 17.90 20.07 -51.96
C GLY A 646 19.30 20.32 -51.48
N VAL A 647 19.60 19.94 -50.24
CA VAL A 647 20.96 20.07 -49.71
C VAL A 647 21.65 18.72 -49.77
N VAL A 648 22.88 18.76 -50.30
CA VAL A 648 23.72 17.60 -50.54
C VAL A 648 24.94 17.66 -49.63
N TRP A 649 25.14 16.60 -48.85
CA TRP A 649 26.38 16.40 -48.10
C TRP A 649 27.14 15.23 -48.69
N ALA A 650 28.41 15.46 -49.04
CA ALA A 650 29.37 14.42 -49.31
C ALA A 650 30.08 14.09 -48.00
N ASP A 651 30.05 12.82 -47.55
CA ASP A 651 30.64 12.27 -46.30
C ASP A 651 29.64 11.93 -45.17
N GLY A 652 28.42 11.51 -45.49
CA GLY A 652 27.54 10.87 -44.50
C GLY A 652 28.05 9.47 -44.14
N LYS A 653 28.91 9.35 -43.12
CA LYS A 653 29.75 8.15 -42.88
C LYS A 653 29.03 6.82 -42.57
N LYS A 654 27.68 6.74 -42.56
CA LYS A 654 26.95 5.56 -42.05
C LYS A 654 25.59 5.20 -42.70
N LEU A 655 25.30 5.59 -43.94
CA LEU A 655 24.03 5.20 -44.59
C LEU A 655 24.25 4.14 -45.68
N VAL A 656 23.53 3.01 -45.59
CA VAL A 656 23.49 1.96 -46.62
C VAL A 656 22.66 2.47 -47.80
N ASN A 657 23.32 2.83 -48.89
CA ASN A 657 22.68 3.23 -50.15
C ASN A 657 22.48 2.00 -51.07
N PRO A 658 21.25 1.62 -51.45
CA PRO A 658 21.01 0.54 -52.41
C PRO A 658 21.38 0.87 -53.86
N TYR A 659 21.82 2.11 -54.17
CA TYR A 659 22.05 2.59 -55.55
C TYR A 659 23.47 3.11 -55.87
N GLY A 660 24.50 2.86 -55.04
CA GLY A 660 25.91 2.96 -55.46
C GLY A 660 26.82 4.00 -54.76
N ALA A 661 28.09 4.02 -55.21
CA ALA A 661 29.33 4.19 -54.45
C ALA A 661 29.71 5.60 -53.91
N THR A 662 28.77 6.50 -53.63
CA THR A 662 29.08 7.73 -52.87
C THR A 662 28.11 7.87 -51.69
N ASN A 663 28.65 8.13 -50.49
CA ASN A 663 27.91 8.40 -49.26
C ASN A 663 27.30 9.82 -49.29
N THR A 664 26.47 10.05 -50.30
CA THR A 664 25.87 11.36 -50.59
C THR A 664 24.46 11.39 -49.99
N VAL A 665 24.24 12.28 -49.02
CA VAL A 665 22.92 12.45 -48.38
C VAL A 665 22.19 13.59 -49.07
N TYR A 666 20.99 13.30 -49.59
CA TYR A 666 20.10 14.29 -50.20
C TYR A 666 18.95 14.58 -49.24
N ILE A 667 18.82 15.83 -48.79
CA ILE A 667 17.69 16.27 -47.97
C ILE A 667 16.83 17.24 -48.77
N PHE A 668 15.53 16.92 -48.87
CA PHE A 668 14.51 17.74 -49.54
C PHE A 668 13.42 18.13 -48.54
N SER A 669 12.78 19.26 -48.76
CA SER A 669 11.57 19.66 -48.03
C SER A 669 10.38 18.75 -48.36
N ALA A 670 9.59 18.38 -47.34
CA ALA A 670 8.35 17.61 -47.47
C ALA A 670 7.27 18.11 -46.50
N ALA A 671 6.00 17.83 -46.80
CA ALA A 671 4.88 18.01 -45.88
C ALA A 671 4.18 16.66 -45.66
N GLU A 672 3.76 16.39 -44.43
CA GLU A 672 2.97 15.22 -44.10
C GLU A 672 1.52 15.63 -43.86
N VAL A 673 0.59 15.01 -44.58
CA VAL A 673 -0.86 15.25 -44.46
C VAL A 673 -1.49 14.03 -43.79
N ALA A 674 -1.79 14.15 -42.50
CA ALA A 674 -2.44 13.11 -41.71
C ALA A 674 -3.93 13.40 -41.49
N PHE A 675 -4.78 12.39 -41.65
CA PHE A 675 -6.23 12.51 -41.50
C PHE A 675 -6.89 11.18 -41.14
N ASN A 676 -8.02 11.24 -40.42
CA ASN A 676 -8.80 10.04 -40.10
C ASN A 676 -9.60 9.56 -41.32
N THR A 677 -9.72 8.25 -41.45
CA THR A 677 -10.44 7.63 -42.58
C THR A 677 -11.60 6.77 -42.11
N GLU A 678 -12.61 6.64 -42.95
CA GLU A 678 -13.74 5.72 -42.76
C GLU A 678 -13.61 4.51 -43.70
N VAL A 679 -13.95 3.32 -43.21
CA VAL A 679 -13.91 2.08 -44.00
C VAL A 679 -14.83 2.21 -45.22
N GLY A 680 -14.29 1.93 -46.41
CA GLY A 680 -15.06 1.91 -47.66
C GLY A 680 -15.18 3.26 -48.38
N LYS A 681 -14.63 4.34 -47.82
CA LYS A 681 -14.45 5.62 -48.53
C LYS A 681 -13.06 5.71 -49.15
N SER A 682 -12.91 6.51 -50.21
CA SER A 682 -11.61 6.82 -50.79
C SER A 682 -11.32 8.31 -50.63
N TYR A 683 -10.06 8.67 -50.40
CA TYR A 683 -9.63 10.03 -50.08
C TYR A 683 -8.53 10.49 -51.02
N GLN A 684 -8.71 11.62 -51.69
CA GLN A 684 -7.71 12.22 -52.55
C GLN A 684 -7.07 13.41 -51.85
N VAL A 685 -5.76 13.33 -51.64
CA VAL A 685 -4.96 14.50 -51.23
C VAL A 685 -4.83 15.42 -52.43
N GLN A 686 -5.09 16.71 -52.22
CA GLN A 686 -4.93 17.74 -53.22
C GLN A 686 -4.04 18.87 -52.69
N ALA A 687 -3.29 19.50 -53.58
CA ALA A 687 -2.45 20.63 -53.28
C ALA A 687 -2.71 21.81 -54.21
N ILE A 688 -2.44 23.01 -53.71
CA ILE A 688 -2.52 24.25 -54.45
C ILE A 688 -1.43 25.21 -53.99
N SER A 689 -0.90 26.04 -54.89
CA SER A 689 0.17 27.01 -54.59
C SER A 689 -0.34 28.40 -54.19
N ALA A 690 -1.61 28.70 -54.43
CA ALA A 690 -2.28 29.94 -54.01
C ALA A 690 -3.79 29.72 -53.99
N PHE A 691 -4.54 30.29 -53.04
CA PHE A 691 -5.98 30.06 -52.89
C PHE A 691 -6.86 30.52 -54.06
N THR A 692 -6.29 31.16 -55.06
CA THR A 692 -6.98 31.67 -56.25
C THR A 692 -6.85 30.75 -57.48
N GLY A 693 -6.35 29.52 -57.33
CA GLY A 693 -6.11 28.57 -58.44
C GLY A 693 -6.90 27.25 -58.36
N GLU A 694 -6.53 26.29 -59.22
CA GLU A 694 -7.11 24.95 -59.22
C GLU A 694 -6.33 23.97 -58.31
N TRP A 695 -7.08 23.19 -57.53
CA TRP A 695 -6.55 22.13 -56.68
C TRP A 695 -6.15 20.92 -57.53
N LYS A 696 -4.90 20.47 -57.40
CA LYS A 696 -4.37 19.32 -58.13
C LYS A 696 -4.23 18.11 -57.23
N ASN A 697 -4.60 16.94 -57.73
CA ASN A 697 -4.39 15.67 -57.04
C ASN A 697 -2.90 15.42 -56.81
N VAL A 698 -2.54 15.06 -55.59
CA VAL A 698 -1.18 14.66 -55.21
C VAL A 698 -1.24 13.20 -54.75
N GLY A 699 -0.56 12.33 -55.50
CA GLY A 699 -0.61 10.89 -55.27
C GLY A 699 -1.92 10.24 -55.70
N ALA A 700 -2.00 8.93 -55.51
CA ALA A 700 -3.20 8.14 -55.77
C ALA A 700 -4.23 8.29 -54.62
N PRO A 701 -5.53 8.05 -54.88
CA PRO A 701 -6.53 7.99 -53.83
C PRO A 701 -6.19 6.96 -52.75
N ILE A 702 -6.45 7.32 -51.49
CA ILE A 702 -6.16 6.53 -50.30
C ILE A 702 -7.47 5.88 -49.85
N VAL A 703 -7.50 4.55 -49.84
CA VAL A 703 -8.65 3.78 -49.35
C VAL A 703 -8.71 3.87 -47.83
N GLY A 704 -9.86 4.27 -47.30
CA GLY A 704 -10.09 4.37 -45.88
C GLY A 704 -10.20 3.01 -45.21
N THR A 705 -9.46 2.85 -44.13
CA THR A 705 -9.35 1.61 -43.36
C THR A 705 -10.00 1.70 -41.98
N GLY A 706 -10.56 2.85 -41.62
CA GLY A 706 -11.05 3.13 -40.27
C GLY A 706 -9.98 3.64 -39.30
N ASN A 707 -8.70 3.60 -39.71
CA ASN A 707 -7.57 4.14 -38.97
C ASN A 707 -7.07 5.46 -39.60
N ALA A 708 -6.25 6.21 -38.85
CA ALA A 708 -5.57 7.40 -39.39
C ALA A 708 -4.69 7.02 -40.59
N ALA A 709 -4.83 7.77 -41.67
CA ALA A 709 -3.95 7.68 -42.83
C ALA A 709 -2.98 8.86 -42.81
N SER A 710 -1.73 8.60 -43.22
CA SER A 710 -0.73 9.63 -43.46
C SER A 710 -0.25 9.57 -44.89
N PHE A 711 -0.09 10.74 -45.50
CA PHE A 711 0.49 10.90 -46.83
C PHE A 711 1.61 11.94 -46.81
N VAL A 712 2.84 11.48 -47.06
CA VAL A 712 4.01 12.36 -47.18
C VAL A 712 4.10 12.85 -48.62
N THR A 713 3.88 14.14 -48.81
CA THR A 713 4.07 14.81 -50.09
C THR A 713 5.45 15.48 -50.12
N PRO A 714 6.27 15.23 -51.14
CA PRO A 714 7.44 16.05 -51.38
C PRO A 714 6.99 17.50 -51.66
N THR A 715 7.37 18.49 -50.85
CA THR A 715 7.13 19.91 -51.14
C THR A 715 8.20 20.36 -52.14
N ARG A 716 8.12 19.78 -53.34
CA ARG A 716 9.15 19.82 -54.38
C ARG A 716 9.19 21.11 -55.19
N ASN A 717 8.75 22.25 -54.65
CA ASN A 717 8.91 23.56 -55.29
C ASN A 717 8.82 24.63 -54.20
N ASP A 718 9.70 25.63 -54.20
CA ASP A 718 9.71 26.81 -53.30
C ASP A 718 8.45 27.69 -53.46
N VAL A 719 7.29 27.12 -53.16
CA VAL A 719 6.02 27.82 -53.16
C VAL A 719 5.27 27.35 -51.93
N GLN A 720 4.79 28.30 -51.14
CA GLN A 720 3.80 28.03 -50.11
C GLN A 720 2.70 27.13 -50.70
N GLN A 721 2.57 25.91 -50.19
CA GLN A 721 1.54 24.97 -50.63
C GLN A 721 0.49 24.82 -49.54
N PHE A 722 -0.77 24.84 -49.97
CA PHE A 722 -1.91 24.48 -49.14
C PHE A 722 -2.39 23.10 -49.54
N TYR A 723 -2.75 22.30 -48.55
CA TYR A 723 -3.23 20.93 -48.73
C TYR A 723 -4.67 20.82 -48.29
N ARG A 724 -5.41 19.96 -48.98
CA ARG A 724 -6.71 19.49 -48.51
C ARG A 724 -6.87 18.01 -48.82
N VAL A 725 -7.76 17.38 -48.07
CA VAL A 725 -8.17 16.00 -48.30
C VAL A 725 -9.62 16.03 -48.72
N VAL A 726 -9.93 15.39 -49.85
CA VAL A 726 -11.29 15.32 -50.37
C VAL A 726 -11.70 13.85 -50.41
N ALA A 727 -12.84 13.52 -49.79
CA ALA A 727 -13.44 12.21 -49.98
C ALA A 727 -13.95 12.10 -51.43
N THR A 728 -13.48 11.10 -52.16
CA THR A 728 -13.95 10.78 -53.52
C THR A 728 -15.02 9.69 -53.43
N PRO A 729 -16.06 9.73 -54.29
CA PRO A 729 -17.12 8.73 -54.34
C PRO A 729 -16.61 7.30 -54.46
#